data_AF-A0A952AIU0-F1
#
_entry.id   AF-A0A952AIU0-F1
#
_cell.length_a   1.000
_cell.length_b   1.000
_cell.length_c   1.000
_cell.angle_alpha   90.00
_cell.angle_beta   90.00
_cell.angle_gamma   90.00
#
_symmetry.space_group_name_H-M   'P 1'
#
loop_
_entity.id
_entity.type
_entity.pdbx_description
1 polymer ?
#
loop_
_entity_poly.entity_id
_entity_poly.type
_entity_poly.pdbx_seq_one_letter_code
_entity_poly.pdbx_strand_id
1 'polypeptide(L)'
;NHYNAIDLYLFSNGNTSFVRYLGSSAAVLSGYDSTGTHYGLTNVLCHEMGHCLGLLHTFNATNRCSSTCGWQSCPELVNGSNSTTCGDYVDDTPADATRAYQADTCLEGGQDFGACLSFLDENGQAFIETNNNIMDYLEPHCMNTFTIGQGRRMRYFLSNWKNLWDVMEKNTDNSVITLSASPTSICSGASSLLTATSNKSSSYFYTWDYNTFYDTIPNNQLVYPQLTKTYTFSMLKDGCTQPSSSSITIKVNDNVTLPQISGDTSLCINSNYTFTIAATGGNWLVLDTAIATINSSGLLIPKQAGTTQVMYSVVTNTNNCIVASVKQIHVVPTNPYINIISDSIFCLGTPKFIEAQASSGLYNFIWNTLDTGKIISKRFLTTGNQNLSVTASSPCGTAITSAIKVVNVLPLPHVEPITSNLPASGFACLFKPYQFSCISNTLAANPWSTSDPYENYIHIDSSNGNFYLKNYNNFEIIYHVIDSNFCEDYSQLSINLIEPDININGNNILCNGAVTTYTANISGGTWSSSNTIIADVNENTGEVVGKSMGSCFIEYKYILCSDTVIGRKKITITGTLPKITSSTNFLTTCSPSFTFTANINGTWSSSNTAVATINATSGVLKVVSTGKTTIIFTPTSNICNTSTIPNTLEIIDCIADKCDTSGFTPITMLASGVIPPNSSFVNDFYTVNNDIFIIGDVLFENIKLKISKGTSITVESGATLQINGCHLFSCDSLWNGIKLKDNTSRIIVDGFSTNASLIEDADTAISLIGNDTIFYAKNNNIVSISNTILNRNKIGIYLSYIPPNNNSKIPVSITNTIFTCREIPYSSAILSWPNINSFKTTIHTQGLLPLGTPNTYHSPYINSSFYPDNTQLSFLKDSAGSNKSYAGIIVKYTGSKENDNNFISFKIGDAISGYGSGFIENTNIFDNQIIGIEAINSNVMVGNCVFQKPALHNGIGIKVINTPPLLSEFMVLPDPNNPIPPNPNTNYPFIGKTEIITQP
;
A
#
# COMPACT_ATOMS: atom_id res chain seq x y z
N ASN A 1 5.59 -0.20 30.49
CA ASN A 1 6.18 -1.37 31.16
C ASN A 1 7.67 -1.45 30.87
N HIS A 2 8.48 -1.68 31.90
CA HIS A 2 9.89 -2.05 31.82
C HIS A 2 10.02 -3.49 31.33
N TYR A 3 11.12 -3.79 30.64
CA TYR A 3 11.38 -5.13 30.10
C TYR A 3 12.04 -6.07 31.11
N ASN A 4 12.63 -5.53 32.18
CA ASN A 4 13.41 -6.24 33.20
C ASN A 4 12.85 -6.06 34.63
N ALA A 5 11.56 -5.73 34.74
CA ALA A 5 10.85 -5.60 36.00
C ALA A 5 9.37 -5.95 35.81
N ILE A 6 8.68 -6.19 36.93
CA ILE A 6 7.21 -6.24 36.97
C ILE A 6 6.74 -4.86 37.45
N ASP A 7 5.92 -4.19 36.64
CA ASP A 7 5.41 -2.86 36.98
C ASP A 7 4.07 -2.93 37.70
N LEU A 8 4.00 -2.23 38.83
CA LEU A 8 2.79 -2.12 39.65
C LEU A 8 2.29 -0.67 39.62
N TYR A 9 1.11 -0.46 39.06
CA TYR A 9 0.48 0.85 39.00
C TYR A 9 -0.64 0.93 40.04
N LEU A 10 -0.46 1.80 41.05
CA LEU A 10 -1.42 2.05 42.12
C LEU A 10 -2.11 3.40 41.89
N PHE A 11 -3.43 3.40 41.73
CA PHE A 11 -4.21 4.63 41.47
C PHE A 11 -5.15 4.95 42.64
N SER A 12 -5.09 6.19 43.14
CA SER A 12 -5.78 6.55 44.38
C SER A 12 -7.27 6.94 44.24
N ASN A 13 -7.81 7.17 43.03
CA ASN A 13 -9.12 7.81 42.85
C ASN A 13 -9.98 7.21 41.72
N GLY A 14 -11.16 6.70 42.10
CA GLY A 14 -12.31 6.51 41.20
C GLY A 14 -13.30 5.45 41.72
N ASN A 15 -14.60 5.77 41.74
CA ASN A 15 -15.73 4.94 42.24
C ASN A 15 -15.99 3.63 41.45
N THR A 16 -14.98 3.05 40.83
CA THR A 16 -15.07 1.78 40.10
C THR A 16 -13.82 0.96 40.40
N SER A 17 -13.98 -0.18 41.07
CA SER A 17 -12.90 -1.15 41.29
C SER A 17 -12.40 -1.66 39.93
N PHE A 18 -11.16 -1.36 39.58
CA PHE A 18 -10.53 -1.85 38.36
C PHE A 18 -9.21 -2.53 38.75
N VAL A 19 -9.26 -3.85 38.78
CA VAL A 19 -8.10 -4.72 38.99
C VAL A 19 -7.92 -5.49 37.70
N ARG A 20 -6.83 -5.24 36.98
CA ARG A 20 -6.58 -5.87 35.68
C ARG A 20 -5.09 -6.10 35.46
N TYR A 21 -4.74 -7.35 35.20
CA TYR A 21 -3.50 -7.75 34.58
C TYR A 21 -3.43 -7.26 33.11
N LEU A 22 -2.35 -6.55 32.75
CA LEU A 22 -2.18 -5.91 31.42
C LEU A 22 -1.15 -6.63 30.54
N GLY A 23 -1.10 -7.96 30.58
CA GLY A 23 -0.25 -8.76 29.71
C GLY A 23 1.24 -8.77 30.12
N SER A 24 1.73 -9.97 30.41
CA SER A 24 3.12 -10.45 30.63
C SER A 24 4.07 -9.73 31.59
N SER A 25 3.82 -8.52 32.11
CA SER A 25 4.72 -7.90 33.11
C SER A 25 4.16 -6.71 33.90
N ALA A 26 2.84 -6.48 33.94
CA ALA A 26 2.28 -5.38 34.71
C ALA A 26 0.90 -5.65 35.29
N ALA A 27 0.66 -5.08 36.47
CA ALA A 27 -0.63 -5.08 37.14
C ALA A 27 -1.07 -3.66 37.53
N VAL A 28 -2.37 -3.43 37.46
CA VAL A 28 -3.01 -2.16 37.85
C VAL A 28 -3.98 -2.42 38.98
N LEU A 29 -3.83 -1.68 40.08
CA LEU A 29 -4.73 -1.75 41.24
C LEU A 29 -5.32 -0.37 41.52
N SER A 30 -6.65 -0.31 41.51
CA SER A 30 -7.44 0.88 41.82
C SER A 30 -8.69 0.50 42.59
N GLY A 31 -8.97 1.21 43.68
CA GLY A 31 -10.17 1.03 44.50
C GLY A 31 -9.89 0.53 45.92
N TYR A 32 -10.96 0.32 46.67
CA TYR A 32 -10.92 -0.05 48.08
C TYR A 32 -11.79 -1.29 48.31
N ASP A 33 -11.40 -2.12 49.27
CA ASP A 33 -12.20 -3.25 49.75
C ASP A 33 -13.38 -2.78 50.62
N SER A 34 -14.20 -3.76 51.05
CA SER A 34 -15.36 -3.56 51.92
C SER A 34 -15.03 -2.85 53.25
N THR A 35 -13.77 -2.90 53.70
CA THR A 35 -13.27 -2.28 54.94
C THR A 35 -12.71 -0.87 54.73
N GLY A 36 -12.64 -0.40 53.48
CA GLY A 36 -12.04 0.88 53.11
C GLY A 36 -10.52 0.84 52.95
N THR A 37 -9.92 -0.35 52.85
CA THR A 37 -8.49 -0.53 52.59
C THR A 37 -8.23 -0.56 51.09
N HIS A 38 -7.25 0.21 50.61
CA HIS A 38 -6.93 0.24 49.18
C HIS A 38 -6.43 -1.14 48.71
N TYR A 39 -6.87 -1.65 47.55
CA TYR A 39 -6.50 -2.99 47.08
C TYR A 39 -4.98 -3.20 46.93
N GLY A 40 -4.23 -2.13 46.67
CA GLY A 40 -2.76 -2.16 46.68
C GLY A 40 -2.11 -2.48 48.03
N LEU A 41 -2.88 -2.45 49.12
CA LEU A 41 -2.46 -2.77 50.48
C LEU A 41 -3.05 -4.09 50.99
N THR A 42 -3.77 -4.83 50.13
CA THR A 42 -4.37 -6.12 50.46
C THR A 42 -3.72 -7.25 49.65
N ASN A 43 -4.11 -8.50 49.92
CA ASN A 43 -3.61 -9.66 49.17
C ASN A 43 -4.11 -9.73 47.73
N VAL A 44 -4.94 -8.78 47.28
CA VAL A 44 -5.23 -8.55 45.85
C VAL A 44 -3.95 -8.17 45.10
N LEU A 45 -3.02 -7.45 45.73
CA LEU A 45 -1.71 -7.22 45.13
C LEU A 45 -0.96 -8.53 44.87
N CYS A 46 -1.02 -9.46 45.82
CA CYS A 46 -0.42 -10.78 45.70
C CYS A 46 -1.11 -11.59 44.58
N HIS A 47 -2.44 -11.54 44.48
CA HIS A 47 -3.22 -12.18 43.41
C HIS A 47 -2.76 -11.73 42.01
N GLU A 48 -2.66 -10.42 41.80
CA GLU A 48 -2.22 -9.87 40.52
C GLU A 48 -0.74 -10.18 40.21
N MET A 49 0.10 -10.24 41.26
CA MET A 49 1.47 -10.71 41.13
C MET A 49 1.52 -12.18 40.70
N GLY A 50 0.59 -13.02 41.19
CA GLY A 50 0.44 -14.40 40.77
C GLY A 50 0.23 -14.53 39.25
N HIS A 51 -0.62 -13.69 38.66
CA HIS A 51 -0.79 -13.64 37.20
C HIS A 51 0.48 -13.20 36.46
N CYS A 52 1.19 -12.19 36.98
CA CYS A 52 2.48 -11.76 36.43
C CYS A 52 3.54 -12.87 36.46
N LEU A 53 3.38 -13.83 37.38
CA LEU A 53 4.25 -14.99 37.56
C LEU A 53 3.65 -16.28 36.98
N GLY A 54 2.64 -16.17 36.10
CA GLY A 54 2.13 -17.28 35.30
C GLY A 54 1.13 -18.20 35.98
N LEU A 55 0.49 -17.74 37.07
CA LEU A 55 -0.65 -18.42 37.69
C LEU A 55 -1.98 -18.07 37.00
N LEU A 56 -2.88 -19.04 37.00
CA LEU A 56 -4.27 -18.89 36.59
C LEU A 56 -5.19 -18.93 37.83
N HIS A 57 -6.45 -18.56 37.67
CA HIS A 57 -7.46 -18.74 38.73
C HIS A 57 -7.74 -20.22 38.98
N THR A 58 -8.07 -20.60 40.21
CA THR A 58 -8.41 -21.99 40.60
C THR A 58 -9.59 -22.56 39.81
N PHE A 59 -10.59 -21.73 39.53
CA PHE A 59 -11.77 -22.08 38.70
C PHE A 59 -11.54 -21.92 37.19
N ASN A 60 -10.28 -21.91 36.73
CA ASN A 60 -10.00 -21.79 35.29
C ASN A 60 -10.61 -22.99 34.53
N ALA A 61 -11.23 -22.74 33.38
CA ALA A 61 -11.87 -23.75 32.50
C ALA A 61 -13.11 -24.52 33.04
N THR A 62 -13.52 -24.35 34.31
CA THR A 62 -14.68 -25.04 34.92
C THR A 62 -16.00 -24.23 34.85
N ASN A 63 -15.94 -22.96 34.45
CA ASN A 63 -17.03 -22.00 34.53
C ASN A 63 -18.17 -22.29 33.51
N ARG A 64 -19.24 -23.00 33.91
CA ARG A 64 -20.38 -23.34 33.03
C ARG A 64 -21.54 -22.34 32.99
N CYS A 65 -21.38 -21.13 33.55
CA CYS A 65 -22.44 -20.12 33.58
C CYS A 65 -21.99 -18.73 33.06
N SER A 66 -21.48 -18.61 31.84
CA SER A 66 -21.84 -17.52 30.89
C SER A 66 -21.14 -17.69 29.54
N SER A 67 -21.79 -17.18 28.50
CA SER A 67 -21.37 -17.18 27.09
C SER A 67 -20.15 -16.30 26.78
N THR A 68 -19.19 -16.13 27.71
CA THR A 68 -18.05 -15.20 27.54
C THR A 68 -16.67 -15.79 27.80
N CYS A 69 -16.54 -17.08 28.14
CA CYS A 69 -15.24 -17.75 28.23
C CYS A 69 -14.94 -18.48 26.92
N GLY A 70 -14.39 -17.76 25.94
CA GLY A 70 -13.72 -18.38 24.82
C GLY A 70 -12.41 -19.01 25.29
N TRP A 71 -12.17 -20.26 24.89
CA TRP A 71 -10.86 -20.94 24.91
C TRP A 71 -10.37 -21.53 26.24
N GLN A 72 -11.11 -22.49 26.80
CA GLN A 72 -10.53 -23.74 27.33
C GLN A 72 -11.66 -24.70 27.71
N SER A 73 -11.83 -25.77 26.93
CA SER A 73 -12.89 -26.75 27.08
C SER A 73 -12.53 -27.91 28.01
N CYS A 74 -11.47 -27.78 28.83
CA CYS A 74 -11.02 -28.84 29.73
C CYS A 74 -11.06 -28.41 31.21
N PRO A 75 -12.19 -28.65 31.90
CA PRO A 75 -12.31 -28.52 33.35
C PRO A 75 -11.34 -29.48 34.07
N GLU A 76 -10.80 -29.05 35.19
CA GLU A 76 -10.11 -29.96 36.11
C GLU A 76 -11.12 -30.93 36.74
N LEU A 77 -10.75 -32.20 36.82
CA LEU A 77 -11.53 -33.25 37.45
C LEU A 77 -11.20 -33.31 38.95
N VAL A 78 -12.22 -33.52 39.77
CA VAL A 78 -12.12 -33.48 41.25
C VAL A 78 -11.15 -34.54 41.79
N ASN A 79 -10.98 -35.64 41.08
CA ASN A 79 -10.01 -36.68 41.43
C ASN A 79 -8.54 -36.33 41.10
N GLY A 80 -8.26 -35.15 40.53
CA GLY A 80 -6.92 -34.69 40.17
C GLY A 80 -6.29 -35.44 38.98
N SER A 81 -7.07 -36.24 38.23
CA SER A 81 -6.51 -37.07 37.15
C SER A 81 -6.02 -36.29 35.93
N ASN A 82 -6.45 -35.04 35.77
CA ASN A 82 -6.06 -34.16 34.68
C ASN A 82 -5.55 -32.79 35.16
N SER A 83 -5.24 -32.62 36.45
CA SER A 83 -4.85 -31.33 37.06
C SER A 83 -3.54 -30.76 36.53
N THR A 84 -2.67 -31.57 35.93
CA THR A 84 -1.47 -31.08 35.21
C THR A 84 -1.76 -30.58 33.79
N THR A 85 -2.93 -30.90 33.24
CA THR A 85 -3.25 -30.77 31.80
C THR A 85 -4.50 -29.94 31.51
N CYS A 86 -5.30 -29.66 32.53
CA CYS A 86 -6.61 -29.02 32.47
C CYS A 86 -6.82 -28.16 33.73
N GLY A 87 -7.80 -27.26 33.72
CA GLY A 87 -8.01 -26.31 34.82
C GLY A 87 -6.94 -25.22 34.91
N ASP A 88 -6.40 -25.00 36.10
CA ASP A 88 -5.35 -24.01 36.36
C ASP A 88 -3.92 -24.55 36.11
N TYR A 89 -3.81 -25.83 35.75
CA TYR A 89 -2.59 -26.63 35.56
C TYR A 89 -1.67 -26.72 36.78
N VAL A 90 -2.25 -26.80 37.99
CA VAL A 90 -1.53 -27.01 39.24
C VAL A 90 -2.17 -28.16 40.01
N ASP A 91 -1.39 -29.20 40.34
CA ASP A 91 -1.97 -30.45 40.88
C ASP A 91 -2.41 -30.39 42.36
N ASP A 92 -2.00 -29.35 43.09
CA ASP A 92 -2.28 -29.18 44.51
C ASP A 92 -3.29 -28.06 44.81
N THR A 93 -3.92 -27.53 43.77
CA THR A 93 -5.13 -26.71 43.83
C THR A 93 -6.33 -27.63 43.58
N PRO A 94 -7.36 -27.64 44.43
CA PRO A 94 -8.57 -28.42 44.17
C PRO A 94 -9.34 -27.89 42.96
N ALA A 95 -10.00 -28.79 42.23
CA ALA A 95 -10.95 -28.43 41.18
C ALA A 95 -12.13 -27.61 41.76
N ASP A 96 -12.34 -26.43 41.19
CA ASP A 96 -13.24 -25.38 41.71
C ASP A 96 -14.27 -24.95 40.63
N ALA A 97 -15.54 -24.71 41.01
CA ALA A 97 -16.68 -24.62 40.07
C ALA A 97 -17.23 -23.22 39.74
N THR A 98 -17.09 -22.19 40.58
CA THR A 98 -17.76 -20.88 40.29
C THR A 98 -17.25 -19.66 41.03
N ARG A 99 -17.38 -18.50 40.34
CA ARG A 99 -17.47 -17.12 40.87
C ARG A 99 -18.72 -16.91 41.74
N ALA A 100 -18.56 -16.79 43.05
CA ALA A 100 -19.56 -16.18 43.93
C ALA A 100 -19.02 -14.83 44.46
N TYR A 101 -19.33 -13.73 43.77
CA TYR A 101 -19.32 -12.44 44.47
C TYR A 101 -20.50 -12.47 45.43
N GLN A 102 -20.22 -12.35 46.74
CA GLN A 102 -21.14 -12.19 47.88
C GLN A 102 -21.41 -13.46 48.72
N ALA A 103 -20.54 -13.72 49.70
CA ALA A 103 -20.92 -14.00 51.08
C ALA A 103 -19.71 -13.77 52.01
N ASP A 104 -19.85 -12.83 52.94
CA ASP A 104 -18.82 -12.31 53.85
C ASP A 104 -18.50 -13.30 54.99
N THR A 105 -18.02 -14.50 54.67
CA THR A 105 -17.55 -15.46 55.68
C THR A 105 -16.40 -16.31 55.17
N CYS A 106 -15.20 -16.14 55.74
CA CYS A 106 -14.08 -17.08 55.58
C CYS A 106 -14.35 -18.45 56.28
N LEU A 107 -15.61 -18.92 56.33
CA LEU A 107 -16.06 -20.04 57.15
C LEU A 107 -16.16 -21.34 56.33
N GLU A 108 -15.62 -22.42 56.89
CA GLU A 108 -15.99 -23.79 56.53
C GLU A 108 -17.49 -24.02 56.85
N GLY A 109 -18.29 -24.31 55.83
CA GLY A 109 -19.66 -24.85 56.01
C GLY A 109 -20.76 -23.85 56.37
N GLY A 110 -20.73 -22.61 55.85
CA GLY A 110 -21.80 -21.62 56.02
C GLY A 110 -22.94 -21.78 55.01
N GLN A 111 -24.16 -21.93 55.51
CA GLN A 111 -25.39 -22.08 54.73
C GLN A 111 -25.70 -20.80 53.93
N ASP A 112 -25.61 -20.85 52.60
CA ASP A 112 -26.66 -20.50 51.61
C ASP A 112 -26.04 -20.31 50.20
N PHE A 113 -25.73 -21.40 49.49
CA PHE A 113 -25.44 -21.38 48.05
C PHE A 113 -26.21 -22.48 47.32
N GLY A 114 -27.52 -22.30 47.23
CA GLY A 114 -28.44 -23.18 46.51
C GLY A 114 -28.28 -23.24 44.98
N ALA A 115 -27.09 -22.94 44.44
CA ALA A 115 -26.86 -22.95 42.99
C ALA A 115 -25.58 -23.67 42.52
N CYS A 116 -24.59 -23.96 43.38
CA CYS A 116 -23.31 -24.55 42.93
C CYS A 116 -22.95 -25.93 43.53
N LEU A 117 -23.57 -26.36 44.62
CA LEU A 117 -23.38 -27.71 45.18
C LEU A 117 -24.01 -28.84 44.33
N SER A 118 -24.59 -28.50 43.18
CA SER A 118 -25.17 -29.43 42.21
C SER A 118 -24.28 -29.65 40.97
N PHE A 119 -23.12 -28.99 40.87
CA PHE A 119 -22.21 -29.18 39.75
C PHE A 119 -21.32 -30.39 40.02
N LEU A 120 -21.50 -31.39 39.17
CA LEU A 120 -20.66 -32.57 39.13
C LEU A 120 -19.68 -32.43 37.96
N ASP A 121 -18.45 -32.87 38.16
CA ASP A 121 -17.51 -33.09 37.07
C ASP A 121 -17.98 -34.26 36.18
N GLU A 122 -17.22 -34.55 35.10
CA GLU A 122 -17.57 -35.63 34.17
C GLU A 122 -17.58 -37.02 34.81
N ASN A 123 -17.00 -37.18 36.01
CA ASN A 123 -17.00 -38.40 36.80
C ASN A 123 -18.14 -38.43 37.85
N GLY A 124 -19.00 -37.43 37.88
CA GLY A 124 -20.08 -37.34 38.85
C GLY A 124 -19.63 -36.87 40.24
N GLN A 125 -18.45 -36.26 40.37
CA GLN A 125 -17.89 -35.79 41.65
C GLN A 125 -18.18 -34.30 41.83
N ALA A 126 -18.59 -33.90 43.03
CA ALA A 126 -18.83 -32.50 43.35
C ALA A 126 -17.50 -31.73 43.50
N PHE A 127 -17.44 -30.53 42.93
CA PHE A 127 -16.29 -29.63 43.06
C PHE A 127 -16.08 -29.16 44.52
N ILE A 128 -14.84 -28.77 44.86
CA ILE A 128 -14.44 -28.38 46.21
C ILE A 128 -14.06 -26.89 46.20
N GLU A 129 -14.77 -26.06 46.96
CA GLU A 129 -14.46 -24.62 47.07
C GLU A 129 -13.22 -24.40 47.96
N THR A 130 -12.31 -23.51 47.53
CA THR A 130 -11.16 -23.10 48.35
C THR A 130 -11.48 -21.82 49.12
N ASN A 131 -11.15 -21.74 50.41
CA ASN A 131 -11.57 -20.62 51.26
C ASN A 131 -10.44 -19.64 51.65
N ASN A 132 -9.23 -19.86 51.14
CA ASN A 132 -8.06 -19.06 51.52
C ASN A 132 -7.01 -18.87 50.41
N ASN A 133 -7.24 -19.42 49.21
CA ASN A 133 -6.28 -19.36 48.11
C ASN A 133 -6.23 -17.95 47.54
N ILE A 134 -5.02 -17.42 47.36
CA ILE A 134 -4.83 -16.07 46.82
C ILE A 134 -5.32 -15.97 45.37
N MET A 135 -5.24 -17.03 44.56
CA MET A 135 -5.68 -17.03 43.15
C MET A 135 -7.17 -17.32 42.96
N ASP A 136 -7.95 -17.37 44.03
CA ASP A 136 -9.41 -17.51 43.98
C ASP A 136 -10.08 -16.12 44.11
N TYR A 137 -11.38 -16.01 43.84
CA TYR A 137 -12.18 -14.78 43.91
C TYR A 137 -12.82 -14.58 45.28
N LEU A 138 -11.98 -14.52 46.31
CA LEU A 138 -12.37 -14.31 47.70
C LEU A 138 -12.35 -12.82 48.09
N GLU A 139 -12.95 -12.47 49.24
CA GLU A 139 -12.69 -11.17 49.84
C GLU A 139 -11.19 -11.03 50.19
N PRO A 140 -10.58 -9.83 50.04
CA PRO A 140 -9.14 -9.65 50.20
C PRO A 140 -8.57 -10.10 51.56
N HIS A 141 -9.40 -10.11 52.60
CA HIS A 141 -9.02 -10.52 53.95
C HIS A 141 -9.02 -12.05 54.14
N CYS A 142 -9.70 -12.82 53.28
CA CYS A 142 -9.65 -14.29 53.30
C CYS A 142 -8.47 -14.85 52.46
N MET A 143 -8.01 -14.13 51.44
CA MET A 143 -6.83 -14.50 50.63
C MET A 143 -5.57 -14.49 51.49
N ASN A 144 -4.93 -15.63 51.73
CA ASN A 144 -3.72 -15.65 52.58
C ASN A 144 -2.64 -16.67 52.17
N THR A 145 -2.94 -17.60 51.26
CA THR A 145 -2.00 -18.68 50.92
C THR A 145 -1.90 -18.91 49.41
N PHE A 146 -0.68 -19.14 48.92
CA PHE A 146 -0.44 -19.85 47.66
C PHE A 146 -0.09 -21.30 47.97
N THR A 147 -0.52 -22.24 47.13
CA THR A 147 -0.12 -23.64 47.26
C THR A 147 1.37 -23.83 46.91
N ILE A 148 1.92 -25.00 47.26
CA ILE A 148 3.31 -25.34 46.94
C ILE A 148 3.48 -25.46 45.42
N GLY A 149 2.50 -26.01 44.71
CA GLY A 149 2.44 -26.15 43.27
C GLY A 149 2.32 -24.79 42.57
N GLN A 150 1.49 -23.88 43.07
CA GLN A 150 1.46 -22.49 42.59
C GLN A 150 2.83 -21.83 42.76
N GLY A 151 3.48 -22.00 43.92
CA GLY A 151 4.85 -21.53 44.13
C GLY A 151 5.88 -22.14 43.17
N ARG A 152 5.79 -23.45 42.88
CA ARG A 152 6.67 -24.14 41.92
C ARG A 152 6.46 -23.61 40.51
N ARG A 153 5.22 -23.36 40.11
CA ARG A 153 4.89 -22.79 38.80
C ARG A 153 5.42 -21.37 38.64
N MET A 154 5.27 -20.52 39.65
CA MET A 154 5.87 -19.17 39.64
C MET A 154 7.38 -19.22 39.49
N ARG A 155 8.07 -20.15 40.18
CA ARG A 155 9.51 -20.35 40.04
C ARG A 155 9.91 -20.94 38.68
N TYR A 156 9.11 -21.84 38.10
CA TYR A 156 9.30 -22.34 36.74
C TYR A 156 9.10 -21.24 35.69
N PHE A 157 8.11 -20.37 35.90
CA PHE A 157 7.88 -19.20 35.05
C PHE A 157 9.08 -18.25 35.12
N LEU A 158 9.55 -17.90 36.32
CA LEU A 158 10.75 -17.07 36.52
C LEU A 158 12.03 -17.72 35.98
N SER A 159 12.18 -19.04 36.06
CA SER A 159 13.34 -19.74 35.52
C SER A 159 13.31 -19.85 33.99
N ASN A 160 12.18 -19.63 33.33
CA ASN A 160 12.08 -19.64 31.87
C ASN A 160 11.89 -18.25 31.26
N TRP A 161 11.54 -17.26 32.08
CA TRP A 161 11.39 -15.87 31.66
C TRP A 161 12.72 -15.13 31.73
N LYS A 162 13.50 -15.24 30.65
CA LYS A 162 14.89 -14.76 30.52
C LYS A 162 15.11 -13.31 30.93
N ASN A 163 14.07 -12.47 30.89
CA ASN A 163 14.19 -11.03 31.08
C ASN A 163 14.36 -10.58 32.55
N LEU A 164 14.07 -11.45 33.54
CA LEU A 164 14.24 -11.14 34.97
C LEU A 164 15.47 -11.80 35.62
N TRP A 165 16.26 -12.58 34.87
CA TRP A 165 17.38 -13.33 35.45
C TRP A 165 18.48 -12.46 36.06
N ASP A 166 18.76 -11.31 35.45
CA ASP A 166 19.88 -10.44 35.81
C ASP A 166 19.66 -9.63 37.09
N VAL A 167 18.45 -9.68 37.67
CA VAL A 167 18.06 -8.89 38.86
C VAL A 167 17.82 -9.74 40.12
N MET A 168 18.15 -11.05 40.09
CA MET A 168 18.02 -11.94 41.25
C MET A 168 19.29 -11.98 42.12
N GLU A 169 19.20 -11.56 43.39
CA GLU A 169 20.33 -11.57 44.34
C GLU A 169 20.58 -12.96 44.96
N LYS A 170 21.86 -13.33 45.19
CA LYS A 170 22.27 -14.64 45.78
C LYS A 170 23.10 -14.43 47.06
N ASN A 171 22.71 -15.03 48.18
CA ASN A 171 23.45 -14.97 49.46
C ASN A 171 23.88 -16.38 49.95
N THR A 172 24.92 -16.50 50.78
CA THR A 172 25.47 -17.79 51.29
C THR A 172 25.53 -17.85 52.83
N ASP A 173 24.95 -18.89 53.43
CA ASP A 173 24.87 -19.13 54.90
C ASP A 173 25.73 -20.34 55.35
N ASN A 174 26.23 -20.34 56.60
CA ASN A 174 27.29 -21.24 57.11
C ASN A 174 26.77 -22.19 58.24
N SER A 175 26.04 -23.26 57.88
CA SER A 175 25.43 -24.21 58.84
C SER A 175 26.10 -25.61 58.85
N VAL A 176 25.99 -26.37 59.97
CA VAL A 176 26.65 -27.69 60.15
C VAL A 176 25.64 -28.81 60.42
N ILE A 177 25.73 -29.92 59.67
CA ILE A 177 24.81 -31.08 59.68
C ILE A 177 25.57 -32.38 59.98
N THR A 178 25.03 -33.24 60.86
CA THR A 178 25.60 -34.58 61.18
C THR A 178 24.60 -35.69 60.86
N LEU A 179 25.06 -36.78 60.22
CA LEU A 179 24.22 -37.91 59.76
C LEU A 179 24.73 -39.27 60.26
N SER A 180 23.81 -40.22 60.47
CA SER A 180 24.12 -41.64 60.74
C SER A 180 23.10 -42.58 60.10
N ALA A 181 23.47 -43.86 59.93
CA ALA A 181 22.59 -44.89 59.37
C ALA A 181 22.81 -46.25 60.01
N SER A 182 21.75 -47.06 60.12
CA SER A 182 21.81 -48.40 60.67
C SER A 182 20.80 -49.35 59.98
N PRO A 183 21.25 -50.46 59.36
CA PRO A 183 22.64 -50.81 59.04
C PRO A 183 23.16 -50.04 57.81
N THR A 184 24.47 -49.78 57.74
CA THR A 184 25.10 -49.06 56.60
C THR A 184 25.32 -49.94 55.35
N SER A 185 24.91 -51.22 55.39
CA SER A 185 25.00 -52.15 54.27
C SER A 185 23.83 -53.15 54.23
N ILE A 186 23.17 -53.30 53.07
CA ILE A 186 21.92 -54.08 52.89
C ILE A 186 21.88 -54.82 51.53
N CYS A 187 20.96 -55.79 51.33
CA CYS A 187 20.61 -56.32 49.98
C CYS A 187 19.65 -55.34 49.27
N SER A 188 19.55 -55.40 47.93
CA SER A 188 18.64 -54.54 47.15
C SER A 188 17.21 -54.59 47.69
N GLY A 189 16.68 -53.42 48.07
CA GLY A 189 15.31 -53.27 48.55
C GLY A 189 15.07 -53.63 50.02
N ALA A 190 16.08 -54.08 50.76
CA ALA A 190 16.00 -54.16 52.21
C ALA A 190 16.05 -52.76 52.84
N SER A 191 15.71 -52.63 54.13
CA SER A 191 15.63 -51.33 54.80
C SER A 191 16.90 -50.94 55.57
N SER A 192 17.18 -49.63 55.59
CA SER A 192 18.13 -48.97 56.49
C SER A 192 17.46 -47.75 57.12
N LEU A 193 17.74 -47.47 58.40
CA LEU A 193 17.23 -46.29 59.09
C LEU A 193 18.27 -45.17 59.05
N LEU A 194 17.91 -43.99 58.53
CA LEU A 194 18.72 -42.77 58.47
C LEU A 194 18.35 -41.82 59.62
N THR A 195 19.34 -41.19 60.23
CA THR A 195 19.17 -40.21 61.31
C THR A 195 19.98 -38.95 61.00
N ALA A 196 19.37 -37.77 61.19
CA ALA A 196 20.02 -36.47 61.00
C ALA A 196 19.90 -35.58 62.25
N THR A 197 20.94 -34.80 62.53
CA THR A 197 20.95 -33.76 63.56
C THR A 197 21.59 -32.46 63.04
N SER A 198 21.13 -31.31 63.55
CA SER A 198 21.62 -29.96 63.20
C SER A 198 21.84 -29.12 64.45
N ASN A 199 22.75 -28.14 64.39
CA ASN A 199 23.01 -27.18 65.46
C ASN A 199 22.07 -25.96 65.47
N LYS A 200 21.04 -25.94 64.62
CA LYS A 200 19.99 -24.90 64.53
C LYS A 200 18.61 -25.55 64.66
N SER A 201 17.65 -24.86 65.28
CA SER A 201 16.35 -25.46 65.63
C SER A 201 15.10 -24.63 65.32
N SER A 202 15.23 -23.40 64.80
CA SER A 202 14.09 -22.57 64.41
C SER A 202 14.41 -21.73 63.17
N SER A 203 13.39 -21.53 62.31
CA SER A 203 13.43 -20.78 61.04
C SER A 203 14.10 -21.48 59.84
N TYR A 204 14.23 -22.81 59.85
CA TYR A 204 14.75 -23.59 58.72
C TYR A 204 13.84 -24.76 58.38
N PHE A 205 13.76 -25.10 57.09
CA PHE A 205 13.15 -26.30 56.57
C PHE A 205 14.20 -27.39 56.36
N TYR A 206 13.85 -28.61 56.72
CA TYR A 206 14.71 -29.77 56.63
C TYR A 206 14.17 -30.74 55.60
N THR A 207 15.05 -31.37 54.84
CA THR A 207 14.62 -32.36 53.84
C THR A 207 15.67 -33.41 53.58
N TRP A 208 15.22 -34.62 53.28
CA TRP A 208 16.03 -35.70 52.71
C TRP A 208 15.79 -35.78 51.20
N ASP A 209 16.86 -35.67 50.42
CA ASP A 209 16.87 -35.68 48.96
C ASP A 209 15.85 -34.69 48.31
N TYR A 210 15.46 -33.63 49.03
CA TYR A 210 14.46 -32.63 48.60
C TYR A 210 13.05 -33.17 48.35
N ASN A 211 12.70 -34.34 48.89
CA ASN A 211 11.40 -34.97 48.65
C ASN A 211 10.26 -34.36 49.49
N THR A 212 10.53 -34.09 50.76
CA THR A 212 9.52 -33.59 51.71
C THR A 212 10.20 -32.60 52.66
N PHE A 213 9.59 -31.44 52.86
CA PHE A 213 10.13 -30.37 53.70
C PHE A 213 9.44 -30.39 55.05
N TYR A 214 10.22 -30.30 56.12
CA TYR A 214 9.74 -30.33 57.50
C TYR A 214 10.20 -29.07 58.23
N ASP A 215 9.32 -28.48 59.04
CA ASP A 215 9.59 -27.25 59.82
C ASP A 215 10.38 -27.55 61.11
N THR A 216 10.55 -28.83 61.43
CA THR A 216 11.40 -29.35 62.50
C THR A 216 12.25 -30.48 61.94
N ILE A 217 13.41 -30.78 62.55
CA ILE A 217 14.28 -31.86 62.08
C ILE A 217 13.45 -33.15 62.07
N PRO A 218 13.21 -33.78 60.91
CA PRO A 218 12.33 -34.95 60.85
C PRO A 218 12.94 -36.09 61.66
N ASN A 219 12.08 -36.77 62.42
CA ASN A 219 12.43 -38.04 63.08
C ASN A 219 12.94 -39.04 62.03
N ASN A 220 13.86 -39.93 62.46
CA ASN A 220 14.55 -40.94 61.67
C ASN A 220 13.79 -41.44 60.42
N GLN A 221 14.43 -41.44 59.25
CA GLN A 221 13.83 -41.87 57.98
C GLN A 221 14.20 -43.31 57.64
N LEU A 222 13.22 -44.19 57.46
CA LEU A 222 13.45 -45.55 57.00
C LEU A 222 13.50 -45.58 55.45
N VAL A 223 14.55 -46.14 54.87
CA VAL A 223 14.80 -46.14 53.42
C VAL A 223 15.06 -47.55 52.89
N TYR A 224 14.69 -47.82 51.63
CA TYR A 224 14.78 -49.14 50.98
C TYR A 224 15.55 -49.09 49.64
N PRO A 225 16.83 -48.70 49.63
CA PRO A 225 17.57 -48.53 48.37
C PRO A 225 17.77 -49.85 47.62
N GLN A 226 17.54 -49.83 46.31
CA GLN A 226 17.79 -50.96 45.40
C GLN A 226 19.22 -50.98 44.85
N LEU A 227 19.91 -49.83 44.87
CA LEU A 227 21.32 -49.70 44.51
C LEU A 227 22.04 -48.92 45.60
N THR A 228 23.37 -49.03 45.67
CA THR A 228 24.16 -48.22 46.61
C THR A 228 23.81 -46.76 46.40
N LYS A 229 23.14 -46.16 47.39
CA LYS A 229 22.55 -44.84 47.28
C LYS A 229 23.09 -43.94 48.38
N THR A 230 23.50 -42.76 47.97
CA THR A 230 23.82 -41.65 48.86
C THR A 230 22.56 -40.82 49.09
N TYR A 231 22.20 -40.63 50.34
CA TYR A 231 21.10 -39.79 50.78
C TYR A 231 21.68 -38.47 51.29
N THR A 232 21.11 -37.36 50.84
CA THR A 232 21.54 -36.02 51.21
C THR A 232 20.49 -35.39 52.10
N PHE A 233 20.90 -34.94 53.28
CA PHE A 233 20.06 -34.13 54.14
C PHE A 233 20.42 -32.67 53.95
N SER A 234 19.42 -31.84 53.64
CA SER A 234 19.58 -30.42 53.39
C SER A 234 18.72 -29.60 54.34
N MET A 235 19.26 -28.45 54.74
CA MET A 235 18.58 -27.46 55.56
C MET A 235 18.53 -26.13 54.81
N LEU A 236 17.33 -25.56 54.69
CA LEU A 236 17.04 -24.35 53.93
C LEU A 236 16.43 -23.29 54.85
N LYS A 237 16.91 -22.05 54.77
CA LYS A 237 16.31 -20.91 55.45
C LYS A 237 15.37 -20.18 54.48
N ASP A 238 14.27 -19.61 54.98
CA ASP A 238 13.46 -18.68 54.18
C ASP A 238 14.30 -17.48 53.73
N GLY A 239 14.31 -17.23 52.43
CA GLY A 239 15.14 -16.20 51.76
C GLY A 239 16.43 -16.79 51.18
N CYS A 240 16.54 -16.77 49.85
CA CYS A 240 17.59 -17.34 48.97
C CYS A 240 19.01 -17.38 49.55
N THR A 241 19.27 -18.36 50.41
CA THR A 241 20.61 -18.78 50.80
C THR A 241 20.89 -20.18 50.24
N GLN A 242 22.15 -20.43 49.84
CA GLN A 242 22.56 -21.77 49.44
C GLN A 242 22.27 -22.78 50.57
N PRO A 243 21.59 -23.92 50.29
CA PRO A 243 21.29 -24.92 51.31
C PRO A 243 22.57 -25.47 51.91
N SER A 244 22.67 -25.52 53.24
CA SER A 244 23.68 -26.37 53.87
C SER A 244 23.22 -27.81 53.77
N SER A 245 24.10 -28.69 53.30
CA SER A 245 23.79 -30.11 53.10
C SER A 245 24.93 -31.01 53.58
N SER A 246 24.56 -32.21 54.01
CA SER A 246 25.48 -33.31 54.30
C SER A 246 24.92 -34.60 53.72
N SER A 247 25.76 -35.59 53.48
CA SER A 247 25.32 -36.83 52.83
C SER A 247 25.85 -38.09 53.52
N ILE A 248 25.07 -39.16 53.45
CA ILE A 248 25.42 -40.48 53.97
C ILE A 248 25.10 -41.56 52.92
N THR A 249 25.98 -42.54 52.77
CA THR A 249 25.84 -43.59 51.75
C THR A 249 25.45 -44.92 52.38
N ILE A 250 24.37 -45.53 51.88
CA ILE A 250 23.97 -46.90 52.19
C ILE A 250 24.49 -47.81 51.10
N LYS A 251 25.38 -48.73 51.46
CA LYS A 251 25.97 -49.68 50.50
C LYS A 251 24.99 -50.83 50.26
N VAL A 252 24.47 -50.93 49.05
CA VAL A 252 23.71 -52.11 48.63
C VAL A 252 24.72 -53.11 48.07
N ASN A 253 24.88 -54.24 48.75
CA ASN A 253 25.80 -55.31 48.36
C ASN A 253 25.14 -56.24 47.33
N ASP A 254 24.68 -55.65 46.23
CA ASP A 254 24.18 -56.39 45.08
C ASP A 254 25.19 -56.23 43.95
N ASN A 255 25.97 -57.27 43.69
CA ASN A 255 26.56 -57.47 42.37
C ASN A 255 27.05 -58.91 42.21
N VAL A 256 26.08 -59.82 42.08
CA VAL A 256 26.24 -60.95 41.16
C VAL A 256 25.22 -60.73 40.05
N THR A 257 25.65 -60.14 38.94
CA THR A 257 24.83 -60.10 37.73
C THR A 257 24.83 -61.48 37.09
N LEU A 258 23.66 -62.11 37.02
CA LEU A 258 23.51 -63.34 36.25
C LEU A 258 23.57 -63.01 34.75
N PRO A 259 24.12 -63.91 33.91
CA PRO A 259 24.05 -63.76 32.46
C PRO A 259 22.62 -63.60 31.96
N GLN A 260 22.44 -62.99 30.79
CA GLN A 260 21.13 -62.89 30.16
C GLN A 260 20.62 -64.28 29.75
N ILE A 261 19.31 -64.50 29.93
CA ILE A 261 18.64 -65.70 29.43
C ILE A 261 18.59 -65.65 27.88
N SER A 262 19.10 -66.67 27.21
CA SER A 262 19.01 -66.86 25.76
C SER A 262 17.79 -67.71 25.39
N GLY A 263 17.18 -67.46 24.23
CA GLY A 263 15.93 -68.09 23.76
C GLY A 263 15.03 -67.11 22.98
N ASP A 264 13.94 -67.57 22.40
CA ASP A 264 13.02 -66.73 21.62
C ASP A 264 12.16 -65.82 22.53
N THR A 265 11.72 -64.67 22.01
CA THR A 265 10.85 -63.72 22.73
C THR A 265 9.38 -63.79 22.29
N SER A 266 9.11 -64.38 21.13
CA SER A 266 7.77 -64.56 20.57
C SER A 266 7.54 -66.04 20.35
N LEU A 267 6.58 -66.60 21.07
CA LEU A 267 6.40 -68.04 21.20
C LEU A 267 5.00 -68.45 20.75
N CYS A 268 4.93 -69.58 20.07
CA CYS A 268 3.69 -70.14 19.57
C CYS A 268 3.11 -71.11 20.60
N ILE A 269 1.81 -71.00 20.89
CA ILE A 269 1.10 -71.95 21.76
C ILE A 269 1.37 -73.39 21.27
N ASN A 270 1.62 -74.30 22.21
CA ASN A 270 1.89 -75.72 21.99
C ASN A 270 3.19 -76.05 21.20
N SER A 271 4.09 -75.09 20.99
CA SER A 271 5.43 -75.35 20.46
C SER A 271 6.47 -75.44 21.58
N ASN A 272 7.56 -76.18 21.37
CA ASN A 272 8.61 -76.35 22.37
C ASN A 272 9.76 -75.36 22.13
N TYR A 273 10.19 -74.66 23.18
CA TYR A 273 11.30 -73.70 23.12
C TYR A 273 12.34 -74.02 24.17
N THR A 274 13.61 -73.80 23.86
CA THR A 274 14.71 -74.01 24.82
C THR A 274 15.28 -72.67 25.24
N PHE A 275 15.30 -72.41 26.54
CA PHE A 275 15.93 -71.26 27.15
C PHE A 275 17.19 -71.68 27.90
N THR A 276 18.27 -70.92 27.74
CA THR A 276 19.59 -71.25 28.31
C THR A 276 20.19 -70.06 29.03
N ILE A 277 21.01 -70.30 30.06
CA ILE A 277 21.74 -69.27 30.78
C ILE A 277 23.13 -69.78 31.16
N ALA A 278 24.15 -68.93 31.06
CA ALA A 278 25.54 -69.29 31.36
C ALA A 278 25.86 -69.23 32.88
N ALA A 279 24.96 -69.71 33.73
CA ALA A 279 25.13 -69.77 35.18
C ALA A 279 24.66 -71.13 35.73
N THR A 280 25.44 -71.76 36.60
CA THR A 280 25.14 -73.09 37.18
C THR A 280 24.55 -72.98 38.58
N GLY A 281 23.66 -73.91 38.95
CA GLY A 281 23.16 -74.05 40.33
C GLY A 281 21.94 -73.17 40.68
N GLY A 282 21.27 -72.57 39.69
CA GLY A 282 20.06 -71.78 39.87
C GLY A 282 18.77 -72.52 39.50
N ASN A 283 17.65 -71.87 39.76
CA ASN A 283 16.30 -72.39 39.52
C ASN A 283 15.58 -71.59 38.43
N TRP A 284 15.03 -72.31 37.44
CA TRP A 284 14.14 -71.75 36.43
C TRP A 284 12.71 -71.63 36.96
N LEU A 285 12.04 -70.54 36.62
CA LEU A 285 10.64 -70.26 36.94
C LEU A 285 9.98 -69.51 35.78
N VAL A 286 8.69 -69.69 35.57
CA VAL A 286 7.87 -68.74 34.78
C VAL A 286 6.91 -68.07 35.75
N LEU A 287 6.83 -66.74 35.70
CA LEU A 287 6.02 -65.95 36.62
C LEU A 287 4.53 -66.31 36.56
N ASP A 288 4.02 -66.56 35.35
CA ASP A 288 2.66 -67.03 35.12
C ASP A 288 2.65 -68.40 34.43
N THR A 289 2.45 -69.44 35.24
CA THR A 289 2.39 -70.83 34.76
C THR A 289 1.14 -71.19 33.96
N ALA A 290 0.11 -70.32 33.95
CA ALA A 290 -1.05 -70.47 33.07
C ALA A 290 -0.68 -70.10 31.62
N ILE A 291 0.21 -69.12 31.44
CA ILE A 291 0.70 -68.66 30.12
C ILE A 291 1.76 -69.62 29.56
N ALA A 292 2.75 -70.03 30.36
CA ALA A 292 3.79 -70.99 29.93
C ALA A 292 4.41 -71.75 31.11
N THR A 293 4.93 -72.94 30.87
CA THR A 293 5.69 -73.70 31.89
C THR A 293 7.12 -73.95 31.45
N ILE A 294 8.08 -73.86 32.36
CA ILE A 294 9.49 -74.22 32.13
C ILE A 294 9.91 -75.34 33.08
N ASN A 295 10.73 -76.27 32.62
CA ASN A 295 11.32 -77.31 33.47
C ASN A 295 12.74 -76.92 33.96
N SER A 296 13.35 -77.78 34.78
CA SER A 296 14.68 -77.53 35.35
C SER A 296 15.83 -77.50 34.33
N SER A 297 15.63 -78.04 33.12
CA SER A 297 16.61 -77.99 32.03
C SER A 297 16.44 -76.79 31.10
N GLY A 298 15.49 -75.88 31.37
CA GLY A 298 15.21 -74.71 30.55
C GLY A 298 14.30 -74.96 29.34
N LEU A 299 13.66 -76.14 29.24
CA LEU A 299 12.64 -76.41 28.21
C LEU A 299 11.32 -75.74 28.61
N LEU A 300 10.82 -74.84 27.76
CA LEU A 300 9.61 -74.07 27.96
C LEU A 300 8.51 -74.47 26.97
N ILE A 301 7.30 -74.64 27.49
CA ILE A 301 6.08 -74.98 26.75
C ILE A 301 5.04 -73.87 26.97
N PRO A 302 4.71 -73.07 25.94
CA PRO A 302 3.65 -72.07 26.00
C PRO A 302 2.26 -72.72 25.94
N LYS A 303 1.35 -72.28 26.83
CA LYS A 303 0.01 -72.85 27.02
C LYS A 303 -1.12 -71.92 26.60
N GLN A 304 -1.01 -70.63 26.92
CA GLN A 304 -2.07 -69.65 26.71
C GLN A 304 -1.49 -68.35 26.16
N ALA A 305 -2.25 -67.66 25.30
CA ALA A 305 -1.85 -66.36 24.77
C ALA A 305 -1.73 -65.33 25.90
N GLY A 306 -0.65 -64.54 25.87
CA GLY A 306 -0.37 -63.54 26.89
C GLY A 306 1.13 -63.24 27.03
N THR A 307 1.45 -62.27 27.86
CA THR A 307 2.83 -61.92 28.18
C THR A 307 3.19 -62.46 29.55
N THR A 308 4.29 -63.18 29.66
CA THR A 308 4.83 -63.63 30.96
C THR A 308 6.35 -63.47 31.00
N GLN A 309 6.97 -63.77 32.13
CA GLN A 309 8.40 -63.65 32.34
C GLN A 309 9.00 -65.01 32.70
N VAL A 310 10.08 -65.37 32.03
CA VAL A 310 10.96 -66.47 32.40
C VAL A 310 12.03 -65.92 33.34
N MET A 311 12.20 -66.54 34.50
CA MET A 311 13.16 -66.15 35.53
C MET A 311 14.16 -67.28 35.77
N TYR A 312 15.41 -66.94 36.03
CA TYR A 312 16.43 -67.86 36.55
C TYR A 312 17.09 -67.24 37.77
N SER A 313 17.03 -67.89 38.93
CA SER A 313 17.50 -67.32 40.21
C SER A 313 18.56 -68.17 40.92
N VAL A 314 19.51 -67.51 41.60
CA VAL A 314 20.61 -68.11 42.39
C VAL A 314 20.73 -67.38 43.74
N VAL A 315 21.04 -68.10 44.82
CA VAL A 315 21.32 -67.53 46.15
C VAL A 315 22.83 -67.26 46.29
N THR A 316 23.23 -66.09 46.81
CA THR A 316 24.65 -65.70 46.93
C THR A 316 25.23 -65.85 48.35
N ASN A 317 26.56 -66.01 48.45
CA ASN A 317 27.23 -66.62 49.62
C ASN A 317 27.63 -65.68 50.77
N THR A 318 27.31 -64.37 50.74
CA THR A 318 27.78 -63.46 51.81
C THR A 318 26.71 -62.73 52.61
N ASN A 319 25.42 -62.81 52.26
CA ASN A 319 24.30 -62.26 53.06
C ASN A 319 22.92 -62.88 52.71
N ASN A 320 22.87 -64.08 52.10
CA ASN A 320 21.62 -64.73 51.62
C ASN A 320 20.80 -63.92 50.59
N CYS A 321 21.39 -62.97 49.85
CA CYS A 321 20.66 -62.25 48.82
C CYS A 321 20.37 -63.18 47.60
N ILE A 322 19.12 -63.19 47.12
CA ILE A 322 18.67 -63.92 45.92
C ILE A 322 18.84 -63.01 44.70
N VAL A 323 19.57 -63.45 43.68
CA VAL A 323 19.70 -62.74 42.39
C VAL A 323 18.95 -63.50 41.31
N ALA A 324 18.26 -62.80 40.40
CA ALA A 324 17.53 -63.42 39.30
C ALA A 324 17.80 -62.70 37.96
N SER A 325 17.94 -63.48 36.89
CA SER A 325 17.86 -63.01 35.50
C SER A 325 16.44 -63.20 35.00
N VAL A 326 15.90 -62.22 34.28
CA VAL A 326 14.50 -62.18 33.82
C VAL A 326 14.45 -61.95 32.32
N LYS A 327 13.56 -62.65 31.63
CA LYS A 327 13.27 -62.46 30.21
C LYS A 327 11.78 -62.45 29.94
N GLN A 328 11.27 -61.36 29.37
CA GLN A 328 9.88 -61.30 28.90
C GLN A 328 9.69 -62.16 27.66
N ILE A 329 8.58 -62.92 27.65
CA ILE A 329 8.13 -63.72 26.53
C ILE A 329 6.68 -63.39 26.19
N HIS A 330 6.37 -63.39 24.91
CA HIS A 330 5.04 -63.12 24.38
C HIS A 330 4.52 -64.39 23.70
N VAL A 331 3.51 -65.01 24.30
CA VAL A 331 2.86 -66.19 23.75
C VAL A 331 1.71 -65.73 22.87
N VAL A 332 1.76 -66.08 21.59
CA VAL A 332 0.76 -65.70 20.60
C VAL A 332 0.00 -66.93 20.08
N PRO A 333 -1.31 -66.80 19.81
CA PRO A 333 -2.09 -67.86 19.19
C PRO A 333 -1.71 -68.05 17.71
N THR A 334 -1.99 -69.23 17.18
CA THR A 334 -1.67 -69.62 15.80
C THR A 334 -2.55 -68.93 14.76
N ASN A 335 -3.73 -68.42 15.14
CA ASN A 335 -4.63 -67.68 14.24
C ASN A 335 -5.10 -66.36 14.88
N PRO A 336 -4.81 -65.19 14.28
CA PRO A 336 -5.28 -63.90 14.80
C PRO A 336 -6.78 -63.68 14.52
N TYR A 337 -7.51 -63.11 15.49
CA TYR A 337 -8.78 -62.44 15.24
C TYR A 337 -8.50 -60.96 15.00
N ILE A 338 -9.10 -60.33 13.98
CA ILE A 338 -8.87 -58.92 13.62
C ILE A 338 -10.20 -58.23 13.31
N ASN A 339 -10.33 -56.98 13.73
CA ASN A 339 -11.40 -56.06 13.35
C ASN A 339 -10.83 -54.64 13.11
N ILE A 340 -11.56 -53.76 12.41
CA ILE A 340 -11.19 -52.34 12.22
C ILE A 340 -12.05 -51.47 13.14
N ILE A 341 -11.41 -50.74 14.06
CA ILE A 341 -12.04 -49.73 14.90
C ILE A 341 -11.70 -48.37 14.32
N SER A 342 -12.71 -47.70 13.79
CA SER A 342 -12.61 -46.36 13.20
C SER A 342 -13.98 -45.71 13.19
N ASP A 343 -14.06 -44.41 12.89
CA ASP A 343 -15.32 -43.82 12.48
C ASP A 343 -15.83 -44.46 11.18
N SER A 344 -17.13 -44.30 10.90
CA SER A 344 -17.75 -44.76 9.64
C SER A 344 -17.94 -43.61 8.64
N ILE A 345 -17.70 -42.36 9.06
CA ILE A 345 -17.85 -41.14 8.26
C ILE A 345 -16.52 -40.39 8.29
N PHE A 346 -16.04 -39.97 7.13
CA PHE A 346 -14.82 -39.17 6.96
C PHE A 346 -15.12 -38.00 6.04
N CYS A 347 -14.35 -36.92 6.18
CA CYS A 347 -14.44 -35.77 5.29
C CYS A 347 -13.30 -35.83 4.27
N LEU A 348 -13.57 -35.44 3.04
CA LEU A 348 -12.58 -35.41 1.97
C LEU A 348 -11.35 -34.58 2.38
N GLY A 349 -10.13 -35.09 2.16
CA GLY A 349 -8.89 -34.32 2.37
C GLY A 349 -8.42 -34.21 3.83
N THR A 350 -9.23 -34.53 4.84
CA THR A 350 -8.79 -34.48 6.25
C THR A 350 -8.13 -35.81 6.68
N PRO A 351 -6.93 -35.77 7.29
CA PRO A 351 -6.30 -36.98 7.80
C PRO A 351 -6.99 -37.45 9.09
N LYS A 352 -7.32 -38.74 9.19
CA LYS A 352 -7.89 -39.37 10.39
C LYS A 352 -7.11 -40.62 10.77
N PHE A 353 -7.04 -40.90 12.06
CA PHE A 353 -6.41 -42.12 12.57
C PHE A 353 -7.38 -43.31 12.50
N ILE A 354 -6.89 -44.46 12.06
CA ILE A 354 -7.64 -45.71 11.92
C ILE A 354 -6.87 -46.79 12.68
N GLU A 355 -7.55 -47.57 13.51
CA GLU A 355 -6.94 -48.62 14.33
C GLU A 355 -7.47 -50.02 13.96
N ALA A 356 -6.57 -51.00 13.91
CA ALA A 356 -6.93 -52.42 13.87
C ALA A 356 -6.98 -53.00 15.30
N GLN A 357 -8.10 -53.60 15.67
CA GLN A 357 -8.23 -54.41 16.87
C GLN A 357 -7.81 -55.84 16.57
N ALA A 358 -6.99 -56.46 17.42
CA ALA A 358 -6.65 -57.87 17.31
C ALA A 358 -6.72 -58.58 18.68
N SER A 359 -6.74 -59.92 18.67
CA SER A 359 -6.55 -60.72 19.89
C SER A 359 -5.23 -60.40 20.60
N SER A 360 -5.04 -60.82 21.85
CA SER A 360 -3.77 -60.58 22.56
C SER A 360 -2.60 -61.26 21.83
N GLY A 361 -1.57 -60.48 21.47
CA GLY A 361 -0.39 -60.96 20.76
C GLY A 361 0.31 -59.89 19.92
N LEU A 362 1.52 -60.22 19.44
CA LEU A 362 2.28 -59.39 18.50
C LEU A 362 2.00 -59.86 17.07
N TYR A 363 1.43 -58.98 16.24
CA TYR A 363 1.09 -59.25 14.84
C TYR A 363 1.64 -58.17 13.92
N ASN A 364 1.93 -58.55 12.68
CA ASN A 364 2.30 -57.61 11.62
C ASN A 364 1.04 -57.22 10.84
N PHE A 365 0.70 -55.93 10.83
CA PHE A 365 -0.48 -55.37 10.15
C PHE A 365 -0.08 -54.70 8.84
N ILE A 366 -0.78 -55.04 7.75
CA ILE A 366 -0.64 -54.41 6.43
C ILE A 366 -2.03 -53.99 5.96
N TRP A 367 -2.19 -52.72 5.61
CA TRP A 367 -3.45 -52.18 5.08
C TRP A 367 -3.47 -52.25 3.56
N ASN A 368 -4.65 -52.27 2.93
CA ASN A 368 -4.79 -52.23 1.46
C ASN A 368 -4.22 -50.95 0.82
N THR A 369 -3.90 -49.95 1.64
CA THR A 369 -3.22 -48.71 1.28
C THR A 369 -1.70 -48.83 1.28
N LEU A 370 -1.16 -50.00 1.61
CA LEU A 370 0.27 -50.30 1.81
C LEU A 370 0.89 -49.72 3.08
N ASP A 371 0.08 -49.08 3.94
CA ASP A 371 0.53 -48.63 5.27
C ASP A 371 0.77 -49.85 6.19
N THR A 372 1.74 -49.74 7.10
CA THR A 372 2.09 -50.79 8.07
C THR A 372 1.87 -50.32 9.50
N GLY A 373 1.37 -51.22 10.37
CA GLY A 373 1.18 -50.93 11.79
C GLY A 373 -0.27 -51.00 12.25
N LYS A 374 -0.48 -51.09 13.56
CA LYS A 374 -1.81 -51.25 14.18
C LYS A 374 -2.66 -49.99 14.02
N ILE A 375 -2.06 -48.80 14.05
CA ILE A 375 -2.71 -47.50 13.85
C ILE A 375 -2.07 -46.83 12.63
N ILE A 376 -2.88 -46.30 11.73
CA ILE A 376 -2.44 -45.56 10.54
C ILE A 376 -3.16 -44.20 10.45
N SER A 377 -2.54 -43.22 9.80
CA SER A 377 -3.19 -41.94 9.45
C SER A 377 -3.57 -41.97 7.98
N LYS A 378 -4.86 -41.81 7.66
CA LYS A 378 -5.35 -41.86 6.28
C LYS A 378 -6.06 -40.57 5.88
N ARG A 379 -5.67 -40.06 4.71
CA ARG A 379 -6.37 -39.02 3.96
C ARG A 379 -7.08 -39.63 2.76
N PHE A 380 -8.38 -39.40 2.63
CA PHE A 380 -9.17 -39.79 1.46
C PHE A 380 -9.20 -38.66 0.42
N LEU A 381 -9.04 -39.00 -0.85
CA LEU A 381 -8.96 -38.04 -1.96
C LEU A 381 -10.17 -38.10 -2.91
N THR A 382 -11.11 -39.01 -2.65
CA THR A 382 -12.34 -39.19 -3.43
C THR A 382 -13.52 -39.40 -2.49
N THR A 383 -14.69 -38.88 -2.86
CA THR A 383 -15.94 -39.05 -2.09
C THR A 383 -16.60 -40.41 -2.35
N GLY A 384 -17.57 -40.76 -1.51
CA GLY A 384 -18.34 -42.00 -1.59
C GLY A 384 -17.79 -43.12 -0.70
N ASN A 385 -18.40 -44.29 -0.82
CA ASN A 385 -18.05 -45.46 -0.01
C ASN A 385 -16.68 -46.03 -0.44
N GLN A 386 -15.78 -46.19 0.53
CA GLN A 386 -14.44 -46.74 0.35
C GLN A 386 -14.26 -47.98 1.22
N ASN A 387 -13.57 -49.00 0.69
CA ASN A 387 -13.25 -50.21 1.44
C ASN A 387 -11.87 -50.05 2.09
N LEU A 388 -11.83 -50.06 3.41
CA LEU A 388 -10.61 -50.25 4.18
C LEU A 388 -10.46 -51.73 4.49
N SER A 389 -9.30 -52.30 4.20
CA SER A 389 -8.98 -53.64 4.66
C SER A 389 -7.60 -53.69 5.31
N VAL A 390 -7.52 -54.45 6.39
CA VAL A 390 -6.29 -54.73 7.12
C VAL A 390 -6.07 -56.23 7.15
N THR A 391 -4.83 -56.62 6.94
CA THR A 391 -4.37 -57.99 7.00
C THR A 391 -3.37 -58.11 8.13
N ALA A 392 -3.58 -59.04 9.07
CA ALA A 392 -2.56 -59.34 10.07
C ALA A 392 -2.02 -60.75 9.89
N SER A 393 -0.70 -60.85 10.01
CA SER A 393 0.05 -62.10 9.96
C SER A 393 0.68 -62.38 11.32
N SER A 394 0.57 -63.64 11.76
CA SER A 394 1.20 -64.13 12.98
C SER A 394 2.61 -64.62 12.67
N PRO A 395 3.61 -64.38 13.54
CA PRO A 395 4.94 -64.98 13.41
C PRO A 395 4.92 -66.52 13.56
N CYS A 396 3.80 -67.10 13.99
CA CYS A 396 3.64 -68.53 14.28
C CYS A 396 3.11 -69.41 13.14
N GLY A 397 2.96 -68.87 11.92
CA GLY A 397 2.56 -69.67 10.75
C GLY A 397 2.14 -68.83 9.55
N THR A 398 1.64 -69.49 8.50
CA THR A 398 1.12 -68.84 7.28
C THR A 398 -0.33 -68.35 7.41
N ALA A 399 -0.91 -68.40 8.63
CA ALA A 399 -2.27 -67.96 8.87
C ALA A 399 -2.37 -66.44 8.72
N ILE A 400 -3.17 -66.02 7.75
CA ILE A 400 -3.44 -64.62 7.42
C ILE A 400 -4.94 -64.40 7.64
N THR A 401 -5.29 -63.46 8.51
CA THR A 401 -6.68 -63.02 8.69
C THR A 401 -6.80 -61.60 8.12
N SER A 402 -7.93 -61.30 7.49
CA SER A 402 -8.23 -59.95 7.01
C SER A 402 -9.57 -59.46 7.56
N ALA A 403 -9.65 -58.18 7.86
CA ALA A 403 -10.90 -57.48 8.20
C ALA A 403 -11.17 -56.40 7.14
N ILE A 404 -12.44 -56.19 6.80
CA ILE A 404 -12.88 -55.16 5.85
C ILE A 404 -13.94 -54.29 6.54
N LYS A 405 -13.80 -52.97 6.39
CA LYS A 405 -14.79 -51.99 6.83
C LYS A 405 -15.07 -50.99 5.70
N VAL A 406 -16.35 -50.75 5.44
CA VAL A 406 -16.79 -49.71 4.50
C VAL A 406 -16.87 -48.38 5.27
N VAL A 407 -16.21 -47.35 4.75
CA VAL A 407 -16.27 -45.99 5.27
C VAL A 407 -16.90 -45.07 4.23
N ASN A 408 -17.74 -44.14 4.66
CA ASN A 408 -18.36 -43.15 3.79
C ASN A 408 -17.56 -41.85 3.82
N VAL A 409 -17.00 -41.44 2.69
CA VAL A 409 -16.25 -40.18 2.57
C VAL A 409 -17.16 -39.10 1.99
N LEU A 410 -17.51 -38.12 2.81
CA LEU A 410 -18.36 -37.00 2.43
C LEU A 410 -17.54 -35.89 1.73
N PRO A 411 -18.13 -35.16 0.78
CA PRO A 411 -17.53 -33.91 0.29
C PRO A 411 -17.40 -32.91 1.43
N LEU A 412 -16.45 -31.98 1.32
CA LEU A 412 -16.40 -30.83 2.22
C LEU A 412 -17.58 -29.87 1.92
N PRO A 413 -18.08 -29.12 2.91
CA PRO A 413 -18.87 -27.93 2.61
C PRO A 413 -18.07 -27.00 1.71
N HIS A 414 -18.75 -26.15 0.94
CA HIS A 414 -18.12 -25.23 0.00
C HIS A 414 -18.29 -23.80 0.50
N VAL A 415 -17.16 -23.11 0.68
CA VAL A 415 -17.11 -21.70 1.06
C VAL A 415 -16.48 -20.88 -0.08
N GLU A 416 -17.22 -19.90 -0.60
CA GLU A 416 -16.69 -18.93 -1.57
C GLU A 416 -15.74 -17.92 -0.90
N PRO A 417 -14.88 -17.22 -1.65
CA PRO A 417 -14.05 -16.17 -1.09
C PRO A 417 -14.87 -15.06 -0.40
N ILE A 418 -14.40 -14.63 0.77
CA ILE A 418 -15.01 -13.49 1.49
C ILE A 418 -14.84 -12.21 0.67
N THR A 419 -15.93 -11.47 0.53
CA THR A 419 -15.97 -10.12 -0.05
C THR A 419 -16.39 -9.11 1.02
N SER A 420 -16.11 -7.82 0.81
CA SER A 420 -16.58 -6.75 1.70
C SER A 420 -17.03 -5.54 0.90
N ASN A 421 -17.87 -4.70 1.52
CA ASN A 421 -18.24 -3.40 0.98
C ASN A 421 -17.27 -2.27 1.40
N LEU A 422 -16.04 -2.61 1.82
CA LEU A 422 -15.03 -1.61 2.16
C LEU A 422 -14.63 -0.80 0.91
N PRO A 423 -14.36 0.50 1.04
CA PRO A 423 -13.90 1.33 -0.08
C PRO A 423 -12.60 0.79 -0.68
N ALA A 424 -12.53 0.71 -2.00
CA ALA A 424 -11.34 0.25 -2.73
C ALA A 424 -10.08 1.12 -2.50
N SER A 425 -10.25 2.33 -1.97
CA SER A 425 -9.16 3.26 -1.64
C SER A 425 -8.35 2.88 -0.38
N GLY A 426 -8.77 1.87 0.39
CA GLY A 426 -8.09 1.44 1.61
C GLY A 426 -8.34 2.34 2.84
N PHE A 427 -9.07 3.44 2.68
CA PHE A 427 -9.45 4.34 3.77
C PHE A 427 -10.89 4.06 4.21
N ALA A 428 -11.04 3.43 5.37
CA ALA A 428 -12.33 3.13 5.99
C ALA A 428 -12.55 3.99 7.24
N CYS A 429 -13.81 4.32 7.50
CA CYS A 429 -14.21 5.12 8.65
C CYS A 429 -14.25 4.25 9.91
N LEU A 430 -13.70 4.75 11.01
CA LEU A 430 -13.96 4.15 12.31
C LEU A 430 -15.44 4.34 12.69
N PHE A 431 -16.01 3.34 13.35
CA PHE A 431 -17.37 3.27 13.89
C PHE A 431 -18.50 3.42 12.86
N LYS A 432 -18.22 3.26 11.55
CA LYS A 432 -19.24 3.13 10.51
C LYS A 432 -19.56 1.67 10.21
N PRO A 433 -20.83 1.36 9.88
CA PRO A 433 -21.22 0.00 9.55
C PRO A 433 -20.73 -0.38 8.15
N TYR A 434 -20.13 -1.55 8.08
CA TYR A 434 -19.71 -2.27 6.87
C TYR A 434 -20.24 -3.70 6.94
N GLN A 435 -20.12 -4.42 5.85
CA GLN A 435 -20.61 -5.79 5.74
C GLN A 435 -19.64 -6.66 4.96
N PHE A 436 -19.27 -7.79 5.55
CA PHE A 436 -18.66 -8.90 4.84
C PHE A 436 -19.74 -9.76 4.21
N SER A 437 -19.47 -10.32 3.03
CA SER A 437 -20.36 -11.22 2.34
C SER A 437 -19.59 -12.43 1.84
N CYS A 438 -20.15 -13.60 2.10
CA CYS A 438 -19.59 -14.89 1.71
C CYS A 438 -20.77 -15.81 1.40
N ILE A 439 -20.63 -16.64 0.36
CA ILE A 439 -21.65 -17.63 -0.02
C ILE A 439 -21.13 -18.99 0.40
N SER A 440 -21.96 -19.75 1.10
CA SER A 440 -21.70 -21.16 1.41
C SER A 440 -22.90 -22.02 1.01
N ASN A 441 -22.62 -23.28 0.69
CA ASN A 441 -23.67 -24.26 0.39
C ASN A 441 -24.34 -24.85 1.65
N THR A 442 -23.89 -24.45 2.84
CA THR A 442 -24.31 -24.98 4.14
C THR A 442 -24.44 -23.83 5.12
N LEU A 443 -25.60 -23.72 5.78
CA LEU A 443 -25.84 -22.70 6.81
C LEU A 443 -25.09 -23.08 8.09
N ALA A 444 -24.15 -22.24 8.50
CA ALA A 444 -23.47 -22.38 9.79
C ALA A 444 -24.02 -21.37 10.80
N ALA A 445 -24.07 -21.76 12.08
CA ALA A 445 -24.36 -20.83 13.16
C ALA A 445 -23.09 -20.03 13.46
N ASN A 446 -23.18 -18.71 13.42
CA ASN A 446 -22.08 -17.78 13.71
C ASN A 446 -20.78 -18.03 12.90
N PRO A 447 -20.83 -18.02 11.55
CA PRO A 447 -19.68 -18.38 10.73
C PRO A 447 -18.54 -17.35 10.75
N TRP A 448 -18.80 -16.12 11.18
CA TRP A 448 -17.84 -15.02 11.08
C TRP A 448 -16.99 -14.87 12.33
N SER A 449 -15.68 -14.79 12.16
CA SER A 449 -14.73 -14.49 13.24
C SER A 449 -13.56 -13.64 12.74
N THR A 450 -12.74 -13.14 13.66
CA THR A 450 -11.59 -12.29 13.37
C THR A 450 -10.37 -12.69 14.20
N SER A 451 -9.17 -12.38 13.70
CA SER A 451 -7.91 -12.51 14.43
C SER A 451 -7.76 -11.52 15.59
N ASP A 452 -8.72 -10.62 15.81
CA ASP A 452 -8.80 -9.69 16.94
C ASP A 452 -9.86 -10.15 17.96
N PRO A 453 -9.56 -11.17 18.79
CA PRO A 453 -10.56 -11.79 19.67
C PRO A 453 -11.06 -10.87 20.79
N TYR A 454 -10.35 -9.76 21.06
CA TYR A 454 -10.71 -8.79 22.08
C TYR A 454 -11.42 -7.56 21.51
N GLU A 455 -11.65 -7.53 20.20
CA GLU A 455 -12.27 -6.43 19.48
C GLU A 455 -11.64 -5.06 19.79
N ASN A 456 -10.32 -4.97 19.79
CA ASN A 456 -9.61 -3.69 19.97
C ASN A 456 -9.64 -2.84 18.69
N TYR A 457 -9.71 -3.48 17.53
CA TYR A 457 -9.57 -2.88 16.20
C TYR A 457 -10.83 -3.06 15.36
N ILE A 458 -11.57 -4.16 15.53
CA ILE A 458 -12.80 -4.44 14.77
C ILE A 458 -13.82 -5.14 15.67
N HIS A 459 -15.10 -4.79 15.51
CA HIS A 459 -16.21 -5.60 16.01
C HIS A 459 -16.98 -6.16 14.83
N ILE A 460 -17.21 -7.47 14.82
CA ILE A 460 -17.96 -8.20 13.79
C ILE A 460 -19.10 -8.97 14.43
N ASP A 461 -20.29 -8.82 13.87
CA ASP A 461 -21.44 -9.64 14.19
C ASP A 461 -21.23 -11.03 13.57
N SER A 462 -20.94 -12.00 14.45
CA SER A 462 -20.64 -13.38 14.07
C SER A 462 -21.73 -14.03 13.22
N SER A 463 -22.99 -13.57 13.29
CA SER A 463 -24.14 -14.19 12.63
C SER A 463 -24.35 -13.74 11.19
N ASN A 464 -24.04 -12.47 10.87
CA ASN A 464 -24.41 -11.84 9.61
C ASN A 464 -23.26 -11.12 8.90
N GLY A 465 -22.08 -11.03 9.53
CA GLY A 465 -20.89 -10.42 8.94
C GLY A 465 -20.93 -8.89 8.91
N ASN A 466 -21.92 -8.25 9.54
CA ASN A 466 -21.92 -6.80 9.75
C ASN A 466 -20.79 -6.45 10.72
N PHE A 467 -20.08 -5.36 10.46
CA PHE A 467 -18.96 -4.97 11.30
C PHE A 467 -18.76 -3.46 11.32
N TYR A 468 -17.97 -2.99 12.29
CA TYR A 468 -17.42 -1.65 12.30
C TYR A 468 -16.00 -1.66 12.86
N LEU A 469 -15.19 -0.71 12.41
CA LEU A 469 -13.81 -0.56 12.83
C LEU A 469 -13.74 0.28 14.10
N LYS A 470 -12.94 -0.13 15.08
CA LYS A 470 -12.67 0.64 16.30
C LYS A 470 -11.31 1.35 16.23
N ASN A 471 -10.35 0.79 15.50
CA ASN A 471 -9.03 1.38 15.32
C ASN A 471 -8.34 0.82 14.05
N TYR A 472 -7.31 1.51 13.55
CA TYR A 472 -6.54 1.11 12.36
C TYR A 472 -5.48 0.07 12.72
N ASN A 473 -5.61 -1.14 12.17
CA ASN A 473 -4.61 -2.19 12.25
C ASN A 473 -4.89 -3.24 11.16
N ASN A 474 -3.95 -4.17 10.98
CA ASN A 474 -4.13 -5.33 10.14
C ASN A 474 -4.80 -6.44 10.93
N PHE A 475 -5.81 -7.08 10.34
CA PHE A 475 -6.49 -8.24 10.92
C PHE A 475 -6.98 -9.18 9.82
N GLU A 476 -7.20 -10.43 10.19
CA GLU A 476 -7.82 -11.44 9.33
C GLU A 476 -9.29 -11.64 9.72
N ILE A 477 -10.11 -11.84 8.70
CA ILE A 477 -11.51 -12.26 8.82
C ILE A 477 -11.60 -13.68 8.34
N ILE A 478 -12.26 -14.51 9.13
CA ILE A 478 -12.43 -15.94 8.87
C ILE A 478 -13.93 -16.22 8.78
N TYR A 479 -14.33 -16.88 7.69
CA TYR A 479 -15.66 -17.45 7.53
C TYR A 479 -15.52 -18.97 7.62
N HIS A 480 -16.01 -19.56 8.70
CA HIS A 480 -15.86 -20.99 8.99
C HIS A 480 -17.22 -21.68 8.96
N VAL A 481 -17.30 -22.78 8.23
CA VAL A 481 -18.51 -23.60 8.12
C VAL A 481 -18.21 -25.00 8.61
N ILE A 482 -19.10 -25.51 9.45
CA ILE A 482 -19.10 -26.90 9.91
C ILE A 482 -20.48 -27.48 9.56
N ASP A 483 -20.50 -28.58 8.81
CA ASP A 483 -21.74 -29.28 8.49
C ASP A 483 -22.22 -30.20 9.64
N SER A 484 -23.38 -30.85 9.48
CA SER A 484 -23.93 -31.76 10.49
C SER A 484 -23.12 -33.04 10.72
N ASN A 485 -22.14 -33.34 9.85
CA ASN A 485 -21.23 -34.47 9.96
C ASN A 485 -19.83 -34.04 10.45
N PHE A 486 -19.70 -32.80 10.95
CA PHE A 486 -18.44 -32.19 11.39
C PHE A 486 -17.39 -32.06 10.28
N CYS A 487 -17.81 -32.01 9.01
CA CYS A 487 -16.94 -31.61 7.91
C CYS A 487 -16.85 -30.10 7.87
N GLU A 488 -15.63 -29.59 7.78
CA GLU A 488 -15.34 -28.17 7.86
C GLU A 488 -14.66 -27.63 6.60
N ASP A 489 -14.98 -26.39 6.27
CA ASP A 489 -14.31 -25.59 5.25
C ASP A 489 -14.30 -24.13 5.71
N TYR A 490 -13.33 -23.35 5.24
CA TYR A 490 -13.21 -21.94 5.62
C TYR A 490 -12.62 -21.08 4.51
N SER A 491 -12.98 -19.81 4.52
CA SER A 491 -12.33 -18.75 3.74
C SER A 491 -11.71 -17.73 4.68
N GLN A 492 -10.60 -17.12 4.25
CA GLN A 492 -9.94 -16.04 4.97
C GLN A 492 -9.78 -14.80 4.08
N LEU A 493 -9.88 -13.63 4.67
CA LEU A 493 -9.59 -12.35 4.03
C LEU A 493 -8.73 -11.49 4.95
N SER A 494 -7.54 -11.14 4.47
CA SER A 494 -6.67 -10.19 5.17
C SER A 494 -7.10 -8.75 4.84
N ILE A 495 -7.33 -7.95 5.88
CA ILE A 495 -7.67 -6.54 5.78
C ILE A 495 -6.49 -5.73 6.32
N ASN A 496 -5.89 -4.91 5.45
CA ASN A 496 -4.81 -3.99 5.83
C ASN A 496 -5.35 -2.57 5.84
N LEU A 497 -5.53 -2.01 7.03
CA LEU A 497 -6.02 -0.65 7.21
C LEU A 497 -4.89 0.22 7.77
N ILE A 498 -4.60 1.30 7.06
CA ILE A 498 -3.58 2.27 7.44
C ILE A 498 -4.29 3.55 7.85
N GLU A 499 -3.79 4.20 8.92
CA GLU A 499 -4.24 5.54 9.28
C GLU A 499 -4.04 6.49 8.07
N PRO A 500 -5.01 7.36 7.75
CA PRO A 500 -4.85 8.31 6.65
C PRO A 500 -3.72 9.32 6.93
N ASP A 501 -2.53 9.06 6.39
CA ASP A 501 -1.41 10.01 6.40
C ASP A 501 -1.41 10.83 5.10
N ILE A 502 -1.46 12.16 5.24
CA ILE A 502 -1.39 13.10 4.13
C ILE A 502 0.06 13.55 3.97
N ASN A 503 0.73 12.97 2.97
CA ASN A 503 2.06 13.39 2.59
C ASN A 503 2.00 14.44 1.47
N ILE A 504 2.58 15.61 1.76
CA ILE A 504 2.71 16.72 0.83
C ILE A 504 4.10 16.68 0.19
N ASN A 505 4.12 16.44 -1.12
CA ASN A 505 5.32 16.43 -1.94
C ASN A 505 5.59 17.83 -2.52
N GLY A 506 6.84 18.28 -2.36
CA GLY A 506 7.33 19.57 -2.83
C GLY A 506 8.64 19.97 -2.12
N ASN A 507 9.31 20.99 -2.64
CA ASN A 507 10.64 21.42 -2.15
C ASN A 507 10.56 22.06 -0.76
N ASN A 508 11.50 21.78 0.14
CA ASN A 508 11.50 22.40 1.48
C ASN A 508 11.96 23.87 1.49
N ILE A 509 12.60 24.31 0.40
CA ILE A 509 13.19 25.64 0.26
C ILE A 509 12.75 26.20 -1.09
N LEU A 510 12.24 27.44 -1.08
CA LEU A 510 11.89 28.19 -2.27
C LEU A 510 12.53 29.58 -2.21
N CYS A 511 12.55 30.25 -3.35
CA CYS A 511 13.00 31.63 -3.47
C CYS A 511 11.83 32.59 -3.39
N ASN A 512 12.08 33.81 -2.94
CA ASN A 512 11.10 34.86 -3.10
C ASN A 512 10.83 35.10 -4.61
N GLY A 513 9.57 35.00 -5.02
CA GLY A 513 9.08 35.06 -6.40
C GLY A 513 9.01 33.71 -7.12
N ALA A 514 9.44 32.61 -6.51
CA ALA A 514 9.32 31.28 -7.13
C ALA A 514 7.88 30.75 -7.07
N VAL A 515 7.45 30.14 -8.18
CA VAL A 515 6.16 29.44 -8.31
C VAL A 515 6.43 27.95 -8.52
N THR A 516 5.81 27.10 -7.72
CA THR A 516 5.92 25.63 -7.88
C THR A 516 4.65 24.95 -7.39
N THR A 517 4.34 23.77 -7.89
CA THR A 517 3.13 23.02 -7.51
C THR A 517 3.48 21.94 -6.50
N TYR A 518 2.79 21.96 -5.36
CA TYR A 518 2.85 20.89 -4.37
C TYR A 518 1.73 19.89 -4.66
N THR A 519 1.97 18.62 -4.36
CA THR A 519 1.00 17.54 -4.57
C THR A 519 0.78 16.78 -3.28
N ALA A 520 -0.44 16.33 -3.04
CA ALA A 520 -0.77 15.44 -1.93
C ALA A 520 -0.96 14.02 -2.48
N ASN A 521 -0.67 13.00 -1.66
CA ASN A 521 -0.92 11.60 -1.98
C ASN A 521 -2.41 11.23 -2.06
N ILE A 522 -3.31 12.15 -1.69
CA ILE A 522 -4.77 12.00 -1.71
C ILE A 522 -5.38 13.17 -2.47
N SER A 523 -6.34 12.91 -3.36
CA SER A 523 -7.05 13.93 -4.14
C SER A 523 -8.39 14.34 -3.50
N GLY A 524 -8.85 15.56 -3.76
CA GLY A 524 -10.18 16.06 -3.34
C GLY A 524 -10.20 16.88 -2.04
N GLY A 525 -9.05 17.11 -1.42
CA GLY A 525 -8.84 18.08 -0.34
C GLY A 525 -8.51 19.48 -0.83
N THR A 526 -8.39 20.44 0.10
CA THR A 526 -8.09 21.85 -0.16
C THR A 526 -6.73 22.26 0.40
N TRP A 527 -6.04 23.13 -0.32
CA TRP A 527 -4.75 23.68 0.09
C TRP A 527 -4.90 24.98 0.89
N SER A 528 -4.02 25.20 1.86
CA SER A 528 -3.91 26.47 2.58
C SER A 528 -2.47 26.76 3.01
N SER A 529 -2.16 28.03 3.24
CA SER A 529 -0.87 28.44 3.81
C SER A 529 -1.08 28.97 5.22
N SER A 530 -0.22 28.55 6.15
CA SER A 530 -0.24 29.05 7.53
C SER A 530 0.18 30.53 7.61
N ASN A 531 0.80 31.08 6.57
CA ASN A 531 1.15 32.49 6.47
C ASN A 531 1.28 32.93 5.01
N THR A 532 0.22 33.53 4.48
CA THR A 532 0.12 34.01 3.09
C THR A 532 0.99 35.23 2.78
N ILE A 533 1.61 35.87 3.79
CA ILE A 533 2.61 36.92 3.60
C ILE A 533 3.97 36.31 3.21
N ILE A 534 4.31 35.14 3.77
CA ILE A 534 5.56 34.42 3.50
C ILE A 534 5.44 33.65 2.19
N ALA A 535 4.40 32.81 2.07
CA ALA A 535 4.11 32.09 0.85
C ALA A 535 2.61 31.85 0.74
N ASP A 536 2.08 31.96 -0.48
CA ASP A 536 0.67 31.74 -0.77
C ASP A 536 0.48 30.43 -1.52
N VAL A 537 -0.71 29.83 -1.43
CA VAL A 537 -1.02 28.59 -2.15
C VAL A 537 -2.41 28.66 -2.73
N ASN A 538 -2.56 28.23 -3.99
CA ASN A 538 -3.87 28.08 -4.60
C ASN A 538 -4.61 26.89 -3.97
N GLU A 539 -5.79 27.17 -3.42
CA GLU A 539 -6.63 26.22 -2.69
C GLU A 539 -7.00 24.95 -3.47
N ASN A 540 -7.04 25.02 -4.81
CA ASN A 540 -7.52 23.93 -5.68
C ASN A 540 -6.37 23.26 -6.46
N THR A 541 -5.32 24.01 -6.82
CA THR A 541 -4.23 23.49 -7.66
C THR A 541 -2.98 23.09 -6.88
N GLY A 542 -2.82 23.55 -5.63
CA GLY A 542 -1.58 23.34 -4.86
C GLY A 542 -0.39 24.14 -5.36
N GLU A 543 -0.61 25.12 -6.25
CA GLU A 543 0.42 26.04 -6.71
C GLU A 543 0.83 27.01 -5.59
N VAL A 544 2.09 26.93 -5.17
CA VAL A 544 2.69 27.71 -4.09
C VAL A 544 3.58 28.81 -4.68
N VAL A 545 3.36 30.04 -4.20
CA VAL A 545 4.13 31.24 -4.57
C VAL A 545 4.88 31.77 -3.35
N GLY A 546 6.21 31.80 -3.39
CA GLY A 546 7.03 32.45 -2.36
C GLY A 546 6.94 33.97 -2.46
N LYS A 547 6.58 34.68 -1.38
CA LYS A 547 6.34 36.14 -1.37
C LYS A 547 7.31 36.94 -0.49
N SER A 548 7.73 36.39 0.65
CA SER A 548 8.58 37.07 1.62
C SER A 548 9.51 36.10 2.31
N MET A 549 10.70 36.54 2.69
CA MET A 549 11.65 35.73 3.45
C MET A 549 11.05 35.29 4.78
N GLY A 550 11.22 34.01 5.11
CA GLY A 550 10.69 33.42 6.34
C GLY A 550 10.33 31.95 6.16
N SER A 551 9.68 31.35 7.16
CA SER A 551 9.16 29.98 7.07
C SER A 551 7.67 29.97 7.36
N CYS A 552 6.92 29.16 6.63
CA CYS A 552 5.52 28.86 6.89
C CYS A 552 5.23 27.38 6.61
N PHE A 553 4.01 26.93 6.89
CA PHE A 553 3.52 25.62 6.48
C PHE A 553 2.57 25.78 5.29
N ILE A 554 2.75 24.92 4.29
CA ILE A 554 1.72 24.61 3.31
C ILE A 554 0.94 23.42 3.86
N GLU A 555 -0.37 23.55 3.92
CA GLU A 555 -1.28 22.59 4.52
C GLU A 555 -2.23 22.05 3.46
N TYR A 556 -2.60 20.78 3.59
CA TYR A 556 -3.59 20.13 2.75
C TYR A 556 -4.64 19.49 3.64
N LYS A 557 -5.88 19.96 3.51
CA LYS A 557 -7.01 19.55 4.31
C LYS A 557 -7.89 18.59 3.52
N TYR A 558 -8.06 17.37 4.01
CA TYR A 558 -8.98 16.38 3.44
C TYR A 558 -10.06 16.02 4.46
N ILE A 559 -11.32 15.94 4.00
CA ILE A 559 -12.43 15.50 4.85
C ILE A 559 -12.67 14.02 4.58
N LEU A 560 -12.38 13.19 5.57
CA LEU A 560 -12.66 11.77 5.55
C LEU A 560 -13.70 11.48 6.64
N CYS A 561 -14.86 10.94 6.26
CA CYS A 561 -15.88 10.50 7.22
C CYS A 561 -16.38 11.60 8.18
N SER A 562 -16.44 12.85 7.70
CA SER A 562 -16.76 14.07 8.47
C SER A 562 -15.67 14.55 9.43
N ASP A 563 -14.57 13.80 9.55
CA ASP A 563 -13.37 14.23 10.26
C ASP A 563 -12.40 14.92 9.31
N THR A 564 -11.67 15.89 9.85
CA THR A 564 -10.67 16.66 9.09
C THR A 564 -9.29 16.09 9.35
N VAL A 565 -8.63 15.63 8.29
CA VAL A 565 -7.22 15.23 8.29
C VAL A 565 -6.40 16.35 7.63
N ILE A 566 -5.28 16.74 8.24
CA ILE A 566 -4.43 17.83 7.75
C ILE A 566 -3.00 17.34 7.59
N GLY A 567 -2.51 17.35 6.34
CA GLY A 567 -1.08 17.24 6.05
C GLY A 567 -0.40 18.60 6.15
N ARG A 568 0.84 18.65 6.66
CA ARG A 568 1.63 19.90 6.74
C ARG A 568 3.02 19.72 6.16
N LYS A 569 3.44 20.69 5.35
CA LYS A 569 4.79 20.78 4.79
C LYS A 569 5.42 22.09 5.20
N LYS A 570 6.50 22.04 5.99
CA LYS A 570 7.28 23.24 6.31
C LYS A 570 8.07 23.66 5.08
N ILE A 571 7.94 24.93 4.71
CA ILE A 571 8.71 25.54 3.63
C ILE A 571 9.46 26.76 4.15
N THR A 572 10.62 27.03 3.57
CA THR A 572 11.41 28.23 3.87
C THR A 572 11.61 29.02 2.60
N ILE A 573 11.10 30.25 2.59
CA ILE A 573 11.36 31.22 1.53
C ILE A 573 12.68 31.92 1.88
N THR A 574 13.66 31.71 1.02
CA THR A 574 14.98 32.34 1.10
C THR A 574 15.00 33.61 0.25
N GLY A 575 16.17 34.22 0.07
CA GLY A 575 16.30 35.51 -0.62
C GLY A 575 15.76 35.53 -2.06
N THR A 576 15.81 36.70 -2.67
CA THR A 576 15.23 36.94 -4.00
C THR A 576 15.93 36.10 -5.06
N LEU A 577 15.16 35.51 -5.98
CA LEU A 577 15.72 34.77 -7.11
C LEU A 577 16.70 35.67 -7.89
N PRO A 578 17.96 35.25 -8.09
CA PRO A 578 18.89 35.99 -8.92
C PRO A 578 18.35 36.12 -10.36
N LYS A 579 18.25 37.34 -10.88
CA LYS A 579 17.77 37.64 -12.24
C LYS A 579 18.68 38.67 -12.90
N ILE A 580 19.14 38.35 -14.11
CA ILE A 580 19.74 39.33 -15.03
C ILE A 580 18.59 40.10 -15.69
N THR A 581 18.62 41.42 -15.58
CA THR A 581 17.75 42.31 -16.35
C THR A 581 18.54 42.78 -17.57
N SER A 582 18.26 42.16 -18.71
CA SER A 582 18.73 42.60 -20.04
C SER A 582 17.52 42.77 -20.94
N SER A 583 17.46 43.88 -21.68
CA SER A 583 16.42 44.11 -22.68
C SER A 583 16.63 43.31 -23.97
N THR A 584 17.80 42.68 -24.19
CA THR A 584 18.10 41.91 -25.40
C THR A 584 18.97 40.68 -25.12
N ASN A 585 18.79 39.62 -25.91
CA ASN A 585 19.70 38.45 -25.98
C ASN A 585 20.54 38.49 -27.27
N PHE A 586 20.58 39.66 -27.89
CA PHE A 586 21.13 39.90 -29.21
C PHE A 586 21.77 41.29 -29.27
N LEU A 587 22.95 41.40 -29.86
CA LEU A 587 23.68 42.64 -30.09
C LEU A 587 24.31 42.62 -31.50
N THR A 588 24.48 43.80 -32.10
CA THR A 588 25.14 43.94 -33.41
C THR A 588 26.52 44.58 -33.23
N THR A 589 27.44 44.35 -34.17
CA THR A 589 28.77 44.98 -34.15
C THR A 589 28.71 46.52 -34.23
N CYS A 590 27.57 47.08 -34.65
CA CYS A 590 27.30 48.52 -34.72
C CYS A 590 26.70 49.13 -33.42
N SER A 591 26.40 48.32 -32.39
CA SER A 591 26.01 48.78 -31.04
C SER A 591 27.12 48.44 -30.05
N PRO A 592 28.15 49.31 -29.91
CA PRO A 592 29.46 48.89 -29.37
C PRO A 592 29.49 48.63 -27.86
N SER A 593 28.46 49.02 -27.11
CA SER A 593 28.38 48.83 -25.67
C SER A 593 26.95 48.63 -25.17
N PHE A 594 26.78 47.74 -24.18
CA PHE A 594 25.51 47.47 -23.50
C PHE A 594 25.77 47.18 -22.03
N THR A 595 24.86 47.55 -21.12
CA THR A 595 25.05 47.31 -19.69
C THR A 595 24.06 46.27 -19.19
N PHE A 596 24.57 45.12 -18.74
CA PHE A 596 23.77 44.15 -18.01
C PHE A 596 23.59 44.61 -16.57
N THR A 597 22.37 44.43 -16.04
CA THR A 597 22.09 44.67 -14.61
C THR A 597 21.54 43.40 -13.98
N ALA A 598 21.74 43.24 -12.68
CA ALA A 598 21.16 42.16 -11.90
C ALA A 598 20.41 42.74 -10.71
N ASN A 599 19.37 42.05 -10.26
CA ASN A 599 18.57 42.45 -9.10
C ASN A 599 19.27 42.23 -7.75
N ILE A 600 20.47 41.65 -7.74
CA ILE A 600 21.30 41.40 -6.56
C ILE A 600 22.78 41.68 -6.85
N ASN A 601 23.60 41.75 -5.81
CA ASN A 601 25.05 41.94 -5.95
C ASN A 601 25.75 40.66 -6.43
N GLY A 602 26.72 40.81 -7.33
CA GLY A 602 27.54 39.71 -7.85
C GLY A 602 28.56 40.19 -8.88
N THR A 603 29.19 39.26 -9.56
CA THR A 603 30.24 39.52 -10.56
C THR A 603 29.83 39.03 -11.94
N TRP A 604 30.30 39.72 -12.98
CA TRP A 604 30.02 39.40 -14.38
C TRP A 604 31.24 38.77 -15.07
N SER A 605 30.99 37.83 -15.98
CA SER A 605 32.02 37.25 -16.84
C SER A 605 31.45 36.88 -18.22
N SER A 606 32.32 36.71 -19.21
CA SER A 606 31.97 36.29 -20.57
C SER A 606 32.67 34.98 -20.87
N SER A 607 31.95 33.98 -21.36
CA SER A 607 32.53 32.67 -21.71
C SER A 607 33.46 32.73 -22.91
N ASN A 608 33.33 33.76 -23.76
CA ASN A 608 34.20 34.01 -24.90
C ASN A 608 34.52 35.50 -25.05
N THR A 609 35.67 35.91 -24.50
CA THR A 609 36.15 37.30 -24.52
C THR A 609 36.61 37.77 -25.91
N ALA A 610 36.84 36.87 -26.86
CA ALA A 610 37.12 37.22 -28.25
C ALA A 610 35.87 37.72 -29.00
N VAL A 611 34.67 37.37 -28.52
CA VAL A 611 33.37 37.80 -29.09
C VAL A 611 32.86 39.05 -28.35
N ALA A 612 32.84 39.04 -27.02
CA ALA A 612 32.60 40.25 -26.22
C ALA A 612 33.23 40.18 -24.82
N THR A 613 33.68 41.32 -24.32
CA THR A 613 34.18 41.48 -22.95
C THR A 613 33.13 42.15 -22.07
N ILE A 614 33.17 41.91 -20.76
CA ILE A 614 32.26 42.55 -19.80
C ILE A 614 33.04 42.97 -18.56
N ASN A 615 32.73 44.16 -18.03
CA ASN A 615 33.30 44.62 -16.77
C ASN A 615 32.69 43.83 -15.60
N ALA A 616 33.54 43.21 -14.79
CA ALA A 616 33.15 42.31 -13.73
C ALA A 616 32.26 42.93 -12.64
N THR A 617 32.28 44.26 -12.47
CA THR A 617 31.55 44.96 -11.40
C THR A 617 30.43 45.84 -11.95
N SER A 618 30.66 46.54 -13.07
CA SER A 618 29.66 47.47 -13.63
C SER A 618 28.68 46.80 -14.60
N GLY A 619 28.93 45.57 -15.05
CA GLY A 619 28.09 44.88 -16.04
C GLY A 619 28.16 45.47 -17.45
N VAL A 620 29.04 46.45 -17.68
CA VAL A 620 29.23 47.08 -18.99
C VAL A 620 29.95 46.11 -19.93
N LEU A 621 29.23 45.65 -20.94
CA LEU A 621 29.68 44.80 -22.03
C LEU A 621 30.21 45.64 -23.19
N LYS A 622 31.32 45.20 -23.78
CA LYS A 622 31.93 45.75 -24.99
C LYS A 622 32.00 44.66 -26.05
N VAL A 623 31.45 44.95 -27.23
CA VAL A 623 31.47 44.05 -28.39
C VAL A 623 32.88 44.02 -29.00
N VAL A 624 33.37 42.83 -29.34
CA VAL A 624 34.71 42.63 -29.94
C VAL A 624 34.60 42.09 -31.37
N SER A 625 33.85 41.01 -31.58
CA SER A 625 33.66 40.40 -32.90
C SER A 625 32.36 39.59 -32.96
N THR A 626 32.01 39.10 -34.15
CA THR A 626 30.82 38.28 -34.36
C THR A 626 30.98 36.89 -33.76
N GLY A 627 29.88 36.30 -33.32
CA GLY A 627 29.84 34.97 -32.72
C GLY A 627 28.91 34.89 -31.51
N LYS A 628 28.94 33.75 -30.83
CA LYS A 628 28.15 33.50 -29.63
C LYS A 628 29.06 33.58 -28.40
N THR A 629 28.60 34.27 -27.37
CA THR A 629 29.21 34.23 -26.03
C THR A 629 28.10 34.12 -24.99
N THR A 630 28.40 33.54 -23.83
CA THR A 630 27.47 33.50 -22.70
C THR A 630 27.98 34.46 -21.65
N ILE A 631 27.15 35.43 -21.28
CA ILE A 631 27.41 36.32 -20.15
C ILE A 631 26.92 35.63 -18.89
N ILE A 632 27.82 35.44 -17.94
CA ILE A 632 27.57 34.69 -16.71
C ILE A 632 27.63 35.67 -15.55
N PHE A 633 26.51 35.80 -14.84
CA PHE A 633 26.45 36.52 -13.57
C PHE A 633 26.62 35.53 -12.41
N THR A 634 27.55 35.80 -11.50
CA THR A 634 27.83 35.00 -10.30
C THR A 634 27.46 35.81 -9.06
N PRO A 635 26.36 35.47 -8.37
CA PRO A 635 25.95 36.16 -7.14
C PRO A 635 27.04 36.10 -6.05
N THR A 636 27.11 37.14 -5.22
CA THR A 636 28.09 37.20 -4.11
C THR A 636 27.81 36.19 -2.98
N SER A 637 26.57 35.71 -2.90
CA SER A 637 26.11 34.69 -1.96
C SER A 637 25.28 33.66 -2.70
N ASN A 638 25.43 32.38 -2.35
CA ASN A 638 24.77 31.24 -3.01
C ASN A 638 23.29 31.10 -2.58
N ILE A 639 22.57 32.23 -2.53
CA ILE A 639 21.14 32.27 -2.22
C ILE A 639 20.41 31.50 -3.32
N CYS A 640 19.40 30.71 -2.94
CA CYS A 640 18.55 29.99 -3.88
C CYS A 640 19.19 28.83 -4.66
N ASN A 641 20.33 28.29 -4.21
CA ASN A 641 21.09 27.24 -4.92
C ASN A 641 21.49 27.63 -6.36
N THR A 642 21.49 28.94 -6.66
CA THR A 642 21.87 29.50 -7.97
C THR A 642 23.28 30.06 -7.85
N SER A 643 24.28 29.28 -8.27
CA SER A 643 25.68 29.70 -8.26
C SER A 643 26.03 30.61 -9.44
N THR A 644 25.32 30.46 -10.57
CA THR A 644 25.53 31.27 -11.77
C THR A 644 24.24 31.44 -12.56
N ILE A 645 24.03 32.61 -13.16
CA ILE A 645 22.96 32.86 -14.12
C ILE A 645 23.60 33.06 -15.51
N PRO A 646 23.42 32.13 -16.46
CA PRO A 646 23.87 32.32 -17.82
C PRO A 646 22.84 33.12 -18.63
N ASN A 647 23.30 34.08 -19.42
CA ASN A 647 22.54 34.68 -20.51
C ASN A 647 23.35 34.53 -21.81
N THR A 648 22.83 33.75 -22.76
CA THR A 648 23.48 33.55 -24.05
C THR A 648 23.25 34.75 -24.94
N LEU A 649 24.33 35.41 -25.31
CA LEU A 649 24.36 36.56 -26.19
C LEU A 649 24.92 36.16 -27.56
N GLU A 650 24.12 36.42 -28.60
CA GLU A 650 24.56 36.29 -29.99
C GLU A 650 24.92 37.67 -30.54
N ILE A 651 26.17 37.81 -31.00
CA ILE A 651 26.68 39.03 -31.64
C ILE A 651 26.82 38.75 -33.13
N ILE A 652 26.02 39.44 -33.94
CA ILE A 652 26.06 39.29 -35.39
C ILE A 652 26.69 40.52 -36.03
N ASP A 653 27.29 40.32 -37.19
CA ASP A 653 27.85 41.40 -37.98
C ASP A 653 26.74 42.37 -38.38
N CYS A 654 27.00 43.66 -38.35
CA CYS A 654 26.21 44.60 -39.13
C CYS A 654 26.61 44.48 -40.61
N ILE A 655 26.28 43.35 -41.23
CA ILE A 655 26.25 43.18 -42.68
C ILE A 655 24.79 43.16 -43.12
N ALA A 656 24.51 43.92 -44.17
CA ALA A 656 23.24 44.17 -44.85
C ALA A 656 22.10 43.17 -44.57
N ASP A 657 21.01 43.75 -44.08
CA ASP A 657 19.67 43.19 -43.94
C ASP A 657 19.30 42.26 -45.12
N LYS A 658 19.06 40.97 -44.85
CA LYS A 658 18.54 40.01 -45.87
C LYS A 658 17.12 40.35 -46.30
N CYS A 659 16.39 41.06 -45.45
CA CYS A 659 15.27 41.86 -45.91
C CYS A 659 15.89 43.07 -46.59
N ASP A 660 15.85 43.13 -47.92
CA ASP A 660 16.22 44.37 -48.59
C ASP A 660 15.38 45.51 -47.96
N THR A 661 16.02 46.39 -47.21
CA THR A 661 15.42 47.61 -46.65
C THR A 661 15.97 48.84 -47.35
N SER A 662 16.66 48.64 -48.48
CA SER A 662 17.19 49.75 -49.27
C SER A 662 16.04 50.65 -49.72
N GLY A 663 16.12 51.92 -49.33
CA GLY A 663 15.11 52.94 -49.65
C GLY A 663 14.24 53.43 -48.48
N PHE A 664 14.28 52.80 -47.29
CA PHE A 664 13.54 53.28 -46.11
C PHE A 664 14.44 53.48 -44.89
N THR A 665 14.29 54.60 -44.18
CA THR A 665 14.85 54.80 -42.84
C THR A 665 13.78 54.45 -41.79
N PRO A 666 13.81 53.25 -41.19
CA PRO A 666 12.78 52.83 -40.24
C PRO A 666 12.69 53.75 -39.03
N ILE A 667 11.47 54.08 -38.62
CA ILE A 667 11.19 54.75 -37.36
C ILE A 667 11.05 53.68 -36.27
N THR A 668 11.79 53.81 -35.16
CA THR A 668 11.58 52.91 -34.01
C THR A 668 10.31 53.33 -33.30
N MET A 669 9.32 52.42 -33.15
CA MET A 669 8.00 52.79 -32.63
C MET A 669 8.08 53.51 -31.28
N LEU A 670 8.70 52.94 -30.24
CA LEU A 670 8.96 53.61 -28.95
C LEU A 670 10.06 52.86 -28.16
N ALA A 671 10.86 53.58 -27.35
CA ALA A 671 11.85 52.96 -26.46
C ALA A 671 11.23 52.30 -25.21
N SER A 672 10.04 52.76 -24.78
CA SER A 672 9.36 52.33 -23.55
C SER A 672 8.65 50.97 -23.66
N GLY A 673 8.53 50.41 -24.87
CA GLY A 673 7.77 49.18 -25.11
C GLY A 673 6.25 49.32 -24.95
N VAL A 674 5.71 50.44 -24.45
CA VAL A 674 4.27 50.65 -24.25
C VAL A 674 3.73 51.64 -25.28
N ILE A 675 2.70 51.26 -26.04
CA ILE A 675 1.97 52.15 -26.96
C ILE A 675 0.70 52.64 -26.27
N PRO A 676 0.56 53.96 -26.05
CA PRO A 676 -0.58 54.52 -25.33
C PRO A 676 -1.88 54.47 -26.14
N PRO A 677 -3.05 54.63 -25.49
CA PRO A 677 -4.35 54.67 -26.15
C PRO A 677 -4.43 55.78 -27.22
N ASN A 678 -5.22 55.55 -28.26
CA ASN A 678 -5.46 56.45 -29.40
C ASN A 678 -4.22 56.72 -30.28
N SER A 679 -3.23 55.82 -30.27
CA SER A 679 -2.08 55.91 -31.17
C SER A 679 -2.44 55.38 -32.56
N SER A 680 -2.00 56.07 -33.61
CA SER A 680 -2.19 55.65 -35.00
C SER A 680 -0.87 55.69 -35.76
N PHE A 681 -0.50 54.58 -36.40
CA PHE A 681 0.71 54.41 -37.19
C PHE A 681 0.29 54.12 -38.63
N VAL A 682 0.64 55.01 -39.55
CA VAL A 682 0.07 55.01 -40.89
C VAL A 682 1.14 55.21 -41.96
N ASN A 683 1.09 54.44 -43.05
CA ASN A 683 1.88 54.64 -44.29
C ASN A 683 3.41 54.70 -44.12
N ASP A 684 3.99 53.98 -43.17
CA ASP A 684 5.43 54.07 -42.86
C ASP A 684 6.06 52.71 -42.53
N PHE A 685 7.39 52.68 -42.40
CA PHE A 685 8.17 51.53 -41.99
C PHE A 685 8.67 51.70 -40.55
N TYR A 686 8.29 50.75 -39.70
CA TYR A 686 8.65 50.73 -38.29
C TYR A 686 9.47 49.51 -37.91
N THR A 687 10.34 49.68 -36.91
CA THR A 687 11.08 48.58 -36.29
C THR A 687 10.74 48.41 -34.82
N VAL A 688 10.62 47.16 -34.40
CA VAL A 688 10.37 46.76 -33.02
C VAL A 688 11.45 45.80 -32.56
N ASN A 689 12.18 46.20 -31.52
CA ASN A 689 13.30 45.43 -30.98
C ASN A 689 13.06 44.90 -29.56
N ASN A 690 11.97 45.32 -28.91
CA ASN A 690 11.57 44.91 -27.57
C ASN A 690 10.08 44.58 -27.58
N ASP A 691 9.61 43.84 -26.58
CA ASP A 691 8.17 43.56 -26.42
C ASP A 691 7.34 44.86 -26.41
N ILE A 692 6.20 44.81 -27.10
CA ILE A 692 5.25 45.91 -27.21
C ILE A 692 4.00 45.60 -26.39
N PHE A 693 3.51 46.58 -25.64
CA PHE A 693 2.27 46.51 -24.86
C PHE A 693 1.30 47.58 -25.36
N ILE A 694 0.16 47.13 -25.91
CA ILE A 694 -0.95 47.98 -26.35
C ILE A 694 -1.91 48.14 -25.18
N ILE A 695 -1.96 49.32 -24.57
CA ILE A 695 -2.77 49.60 -23.36
C ILE A 695 -4.08 50.36 -23.65
N GLY A 696 -4.45 50.51 -24.93
CA GLY A 696 -5.72 51.11 -25.35
C GLY A 696 -6.01 50.87 -26.83
N ASP A 697 -6.89 51.66 -27.44
CA ASP A 697 -7.21 51.50 -28.86
C ASP A 697 -6.06 52.03 -29.74
N VAL A 698 -5.48 51.17 -30.58
CA VAL A 698 -4.33 51.47 -31.44
C VAL A 698 -4.61 51.00 -32.87
N LEU A 699 -4.22 51.83 -33.85
CA LEU A 699 -4.36 51.54 -35.27
C LEU A 699 -2.99 51.43 -35.95
N PHE A 700 -2.77 50.31 -36.64
CA PHE A 700 -1.74 50.13 -37.66
C PHE A 700 -2.44 50.12 -39.02
N GLU A 701 -2.07 51.03 -39.90
CA GLU A 701 -2.70 51.16 -41.21
C GLU A 701 -1.65 51.33 -42.32
N ASN A 702 -1.59 50.40 -43.26
CA ASN A 702 -0.66 50.44 -44.38
C ASN A 702 0.81 50.60 -43.96
N ILE A 703 1.22 49.94 -42.87
CA ILE A 703 2.59 49.98 -42.38
C ILE A 703 3.35 48.69 -42.71
N LYS A 704 4.67 48.80 -42.80
CA LYS A 704 5.59 47.66 -42.66
C LYS A 704 6.13 47.68 -41.23
N LEU A 705 6.08 46.55 -40.53
CA LEU A 705 6.56 46.42 -39.16
C LEU A 705 7.57 45.28 -39.09
N LYS A 706 8.86 45.63 -39.01
CA LYS A 706 9.95 44.67 -38.80
C LYS A 706 10.09 44.38 -37.31
N ILE A 707 10.00 43.11 -36.94
CA ILE A 707 9.97 42.65 -35.55
C ILE A 707 11.19 41.78 -35.28
N SER A 708 11.89 42.05 -34.16
CA SER A 708 13.05 41.29 -33.73
C SER A 708 12.70 39.88 -33.23
N LYS A 709 13.70 39.00 -33.23
CA LYS A 709 13.60 37.62 -32.73
C LYS A 709 12.97 37.55 -31.34
N GLY A 710 11.98 36.69 -31.16
CA GLY A 710 11.36 36.45 -29.86
C GLY A 710 10.59 37.65 -29.27
N THR A 711 10.42 38.73 -30.01
CA THR A 711 9.61 39.87 -29.59
C THR A 711 8.11 39.59 -29.74
N SER A 712 7.30 40.07 -28.81
CA SER A 712 5.85 39.93 -28.80
C SER A 712 5.13 41.28 -28.83
N ILE A 713 3.91 41.29 -29.36
CA ILE A 713 2.97 42.42 -29.25
C ILE A 713 1.83 41.96 -28.36
N THR A 714 1.76 42.45 -27.13
CA THR A 714 0.71 42.12 -26.16
C THR A 714 -0.37 43.18 -26.21
N VAL A 715 -1.61 42.77 -26.46
CA VAL A 715 -2.80 43.61 -26.30
C VAL A 715 -3.34 43.40 -24.90
N GLU A 716 -3.22 44.44 -24.07
CA GLU A 716 -3.61 44.40 -22.67
C GLU A 716 -5.14 44.38 -22.50
N SER A 717 -5.59 44.01 -21.30
CA SER A 717 -7.00 43.93 -20.95
C SER A 717 -7.77 45.20 -21.32
N GLY A 718 -8.84 45.07 -22.10
CA GLY A 718 -9.69 46.17 -22.56
C GLY A 718 -9.17 46.95 -23.76
N ALA A 719 -7.95 46.69 -24.23
CA ALA A 719 -7.35 47.37 -25.38
C ALA A 719 -7.77 46.76 -26.72
N THR A 720 -7.70 47.56 -27.79
CA THR A 720 -7.96 47.11 -29.16
C THR A 720 -6.74 47.38 -30.04
N LEU A 721 -6.23 46.36 -30.73
CA LEU A 721 -5.28 46.55 -31.82
C LEU A 721 -5.99 46.33 -33.16
N GLN A 722 -5.99 47.36 -34.00
CA GLN A 722 -6.48 47.29 -35.37
C GLN A 722 -5.30 47.29 -36.35
N ILE A 723 -5.30 46.36 -37.30
CA ILE A 723 -4.26 46.18 -38.31
C ILE A 723 -4.95 46.16 -39.68
N ASN A 724 -4.77 47.22 -40.47
CA ASN A 724 -5.42 47.39 -41.76
C ASN A 724 -4.37 47.43 -42.87
N GLY A 725 -4.36 46.41 -43.72
CA GLY A 725 -3.42 46.24 -44.83
C GLY A 725 -1.99 46.50 -44.39
N CYS A 726 -1.46 45.79 -43.40
CA CYS A 726 -0.07 45.97 -42.92
C CYS A 726 0.78 44.74 -43.22
N HIS A 727 2.11 44.87 -43.22
CA HIS A 727 3.05 43.76 -43.32
C HIS A 727 3.89 43.64 -42.05
N LEU A 728 3.62 42.64 -41.22
CA LEU A 728 4.36 42.33 -39.99
C LEU A 728 5.26 41.13 -40.25
N PHE A 729 6.58 41.29 -40.09
CA PHE A 729 7.55 40.25 -40.44
C PHE A 729 8.82 40.31 -39.59
N SER A 730 9.61 39.25 -39.65
CA SER A 730 10.97 39.19 -39.10
C SER A 730 11.95 38.67 -40.14
N CYS A 731 13.22 39.07 -40.10
CA CYS A 731 14.14 38.77 -41.21
C CYS A 731 14.72 37.36 -41.18
N ASP A 732 15.26 36.93 -40.04
CA ASP A 732 16.05 35.68 -39.94
C ASP A 732 15.55 34.72 -38.85
N SER A 733 14.45 35.05 -38.18
CA SER A 733 13.99 34.29 -37.02
C SER A 733 12.50 34.42 -36.77
N LEU A 734 11.91 33.51 -36.00
CA LEU A 734 10.54 33.69 -35.55
C LEU A 734 10.41 34.74 -34.43
N TRP A 735 9.42 35.62 -34.52
CA TRP A 735 8.95 36.46 -33.40
C TRP A 735 7.79 35.77 -32.66
N ASN A 736 7.45 36.24 -31.47
CA ASN A 736 6.52 35.54 -30.56
C ASN A 736 5.04 35.81 -30.83
N GLY A 737 4.70 36.62 -31.83
CA GLY A 737 3.33 36.89 -32.23
C GLY A 737 2.60 38.00 -31.48
N ILE A 738 1.33 38.16 -31.83
CA ILE A 738 0.37 39.05 -31.18
C ILE A 738 -0.40 38.27 -30.12
N LYS A 739 -0.31 38.70 -28.86
CA LYS A 739 -0.90 38.03 -27.70
C LYS A 739 -2.03 38.88 -27.13
N LEU A 740 -3.26 38.39 -27.21
CA LEU A 740 -4.39 38.94 -26.48
C LEU A 740 -4.32 38.45 -25.04
N LYS A 741 -4.30 39.38 -24.08
CA LYS A 741 -4.07 39.06 -22.67
C LYS A 741 -5.22 38.28 -22.04
N ASP A 742 -6.45 38.61 -22.43
CA ASP A 742 -7.67 37.97 -21.94
C ASP A 742 -8.86 38.23 -22.87
N ASN A 743 -10.04 37.74 -22.47
CA ASN A 743 -11.30 37.88 -23.21
C ASN A 743 -11.83 39.33 -23.32
N THR A 744 -11.17 40.32 -22.72
CA THR A 744 -11.49 41.76 -22.87
C THR A 744 -10.58 42.46 -23.88
N SER A 745 -9.49 41.81 -24.28
CA SER A 745 -8.54 42.29 -25.29
C SER A 745 -9.11 42.03 -26.68
N ARG A 746 -8.93 42.95 -27.63
CA ARG A 746 -9.51 42.84 -28.99
C ARG A 746 -8.46 43.01 -30.08
N ILE A 747 -8.56 42.19 -31.12
CA ILE A 747 -7.81 42.38 -32.37
C ILE A 747 -8.76 42.40 -33.57
N ILE A 748 -8.48 43.35 -34.46
CA ILE A 748 -9.14 43.47 -35.76
C ILE A 748 -8.03 43.48 -36.80
N VAL A 749 -7.94 42.45 -37.62
CA VAL A 749 -7.03 42.40 -38.76
C VAL A 749 -7.87 42.40 -40.01
N ASP A 750 -7.71 43.44 -40.81
CA ASP A 750 -8.36 43.55 -42.10
C ASP A 750 -7.33 43.94 -43.17
N GLY A 751 -7.64 43.64 -44.42
CA GLY A 751 -6.87 44.03 -45.58
C GLY A 751 -7.66 44.99 -46.44
N PHE A 752 -6.98 45.86 -47.18
CA PHE A 752 -7.63 46.67 -48.20
C PHE A 752 -7.80 45.88 -49.49
N SER A 753 -8.69 46.36 -50.36
CA SER A 753 -8.84 45.85 -51.73
C SER A 753 -7.57 46.00 -52.59
N THR A 754 -6.55 46.71 -52.10
CA THR A 754 -5.25 46.91 -52.75
C THR A 754 -4.12 46.11 -52.10
N ASN A 755 -4.10 45.99 -50.76
CA ASN A 755 -3.09 45.30 -49.97
C ASN A 755 -3.74 44.45 -48.86
N ALA A 756 -3.53 43.14 -48.86
CA ALA A 756 -3.94 42.28 -47.75
C ALA A 756 -3.15 42.64 -46.48
N SER A 757 -3.65 42.32 -45.27
CA SER A 757 -2.74 42.28 -44.13
C SER A 757 -1.87 41.01 -44.22
N LEU A 758 -0.55 41.14 -44.17
CA LEU A 758 0.41 40.05 -44.21
C LEU A 758 1.11 39.94 -42.87
N ILE A 759 0.87 38.85 -42.14
CA ILE A 759 1.56 38.57 -40.87
C ILE A 759 2.37 37.32 -41.07
N GLU A 760 3.69 37.43 -40.93
CA GLU A 760 4.59 36.31 -41.20
C GLU A 760 5.75 36.17 -40.22
N ASP A 761 6.37 35.00 -40.29
CA ASP A 761 7.54 34.61 -39.52
C ASP A 761 7.32 34.66 -38.00
N ALA A 762 6.13 34.30 -37.51
CA ALA A 762 5.82 34.19 -36.08
C ALA A 762 5.82 32.74 -35.56
N ASP A 763 6.13 32.52 -34.28
CA ASP A 763 5.90 31.23 -33.62
C ASP A 763 4.40 30.95 -33.47
N THR A 764 3.61 31.95 -33.09
CA THR A 764 2.14 31.93 -33.19
C THR A 764 1.68 33.30 -33.62
N ALA A 765 1.10 33.49 -34.82
CA ALA A 765 0.85 34.84 -35.33
C ALA A 765 -0.12 35.64 -34.45
N ILE A 766 -1.23 35.01 -34.04
CA ILE A 766 -2.23 35.60 -33.14
C ILE A 766 -2.65 34.54 -32.11
N SER A 767 -2.59 34.88 -30.83
CA SER A 767 -3.00 33.98 -29.75
C SER A 767 -3.93 34.67 -28.74
N LEU A 768 -4.98 33.97 -28.34
CA LEU A 768 -5.83 34.32 -27.20
C LEU A 768 -5.99 33.09 -26.29
N ILE A 769 -5.61 33.25 -25.02
CA ILE A 769 -5.92 32.29 -23.96
C ILE A 769 -6.92 32.99 -23.05
N GLY A 770 -8.20 32.64 -23.21
CA GLY A 770 -9.27 33.14 -22.37
C GLY A 770 -9.17 32.61 -20.94
N ASN A 771 -9.94 33.24 -20.05
CA ASN A 771 -10.12 32.82 -18.67
C ASN A 771 -11.54 32.23 -18.48
N ASP A 772 -11.68 31.28 -17.55
CA ASP A 772 -12.95 30.61 -17.25
C ASP A 772 -13.99 31.52 -16.54
N THR A 773 -13.62 32.75 -16.16
CA THR A 773 -14.36 33.61 -15.23
C THR A 773 -15.08 34.83 -15.83
N ILE A 774 -15.29 34.87 -17.16
CA ILE A 774 -16.16 35.76 -18.00
C ILE A 774 -16.21 37.28 -17.66
N PHE A 775 -15.95 38.17 -18.64
CA PHE A 775 -16.71 39.43 -18.88
C PHE A 775 -16.54 39.91 -20.34
N TYR A 776 -17.64 40.05 -21.11
CA TYR A 776 -17.68 40.69 -22.43
C TYR A 776 -18.00 42.19 -22.29
N ALA A 777 -17.02 43.06 -22.53
CA ALA A 777 -17.21 44.52 -22.43
C ALA A 777 -17.76 45.19 -23.71
N LYS A 778 -17.81 44.50 -24.86
CA LYS A 778 -18.24 45.09 -26.14
C LYS A 778 -19.04 44.06 -26.95
N ASN A 779 -20.17 44.46 -27.55
CA ASN A 779 -21.06 43.63 -28.40
C ASN A 779 -20.43 43.14 -29.75
N ASN A 780 -19.10 43.11 -29.86
CA ASN A 780 -18.35 42.88 -31.11
C ASN A 780 -17.44 41.65 -30.99
N ASN A 781 -16.98 41.13 -32.13
CA ASN A 781 -15.98 40.05 -32.17
C ASN A 781 -14.66 40.49 -31.49
N ILE A 782 -14.13 39.63 -30.61
CA ILE A 782 -12.85 39.80 -29.89
C ILE A 782 -11.65 39.52 -30.83
N VAL A 783 -11.82 38.58 -31.76
CA VAL A 783 -10.90 38.31 -32.85
C VAL A 783 -11.68 38.43 -34.14
N SER A 784 -11.35 39.42 -34.96
CA SER A 784 -11.93 39.62 -36.29
C SER A 784 -10.80 39.64 -37.31
N ILE A 785 -10.73 38.63 -38.17
CA ILE A 785 -9.67 38.50 -39.17
C ILE A 785 -10.32 38.31 -40.54
N SER A 786 -10.04 39.25 -41.44
CA SER A 786 -10.50 39.24 -42.83
C SER A 786 -9.40 39.73 -43.77
N ASN A 787 -9.46 39.34 -45.04
CA ASN A 787 -8.56 39.82 -46.09
C ASN A 787 -7.07 39.73 -45.70
N THR A 788 -6.68 38.65 -45.02
CA THR A 788 -5.38 38.49 -44.37
C THR A 788 -4.61 37.27 -44.90
N ILE A 789 -3.30 37.40 -44.98
CA ILE A 789 -2.36 36.32 -45.28
C ILE A 789 -1.50 36.06 -44.04
N LEU A 790 -1.55 34.84 -43.54
CA LEU A 790 -0.72 34.33 -42.45
C LEU A 790 0.32 33.38 -43.08
N ASN A 791 1.54 33.87 -43.28
CA ASN A 791 2.60 33.14 -44.00
C ASN A 791 3.73 32.71 -43.06
N ARG A 792 4.28 31.50 -43.23
CA ARG A 792 5.46 31.01 -42.46
C ARG A 792 5.34 31.19 -40.93
N ASN A 793 4.13 31.14 -40.40
CA ASN A 793 3.90 31.16 -38.96
C ASN A 793 3.83 29.72 -38.46
N LYS A 794 4.56 29.34 -37.42
CA LYS A 794 4.49 27.96 -36.92
C LYS A 794 3.05 27.59 -36.53
N ILE A 795 2.33 28.50 -35.88
CA ILE A 795 0.87 28.45 -35.74
C ILE A 795 0.28 29.75 -36.28
N GLY A 796 -0.74 29.69 -37.14
CA GLY A 796 -1.43 30.89 -37.62
C GLY A 796 -2.23 31.56 -36.50
N ILE A 797 -3.23 30.87 -35.97
CA ILE A 797 -4.10 31.38 -34.90
C ILE A 797 -4.25 30.32 -33.80
N TYR A 798 -4.08 30.72 -32.54
CA TYR A 798 -4.30 29.87 -31.38
C TYR A 798 -5.36 30.46 -30.45
N LEU A 799 -6.42 29.71 -30.17
CA LEU A 799 -7.54 30.17 -29.34
C LEU A 799 -7.85 29.11 -28.28
N SER A 800 -8.03 29.54 -27.03
CA SER A 800 -8.38 28.65 -25.92
C SER A 800 -9.34 29.32 -24.95
N TYR A 801 -10.27 28.55 -24.35
CA TYR A 801 -11.16 29.02 -23.27
C TYR A 801 -12.00 30.26 -23.63
N ILE A 802 -12.58 30.28 -24.83
CA ILE A 802 -13.44 31.38 -25.28
C ILE A 802 -14.91 31.01 -25.06
N PRO A 803 -15.62 31.62 -24.09
CA PRO A 803 -17.02 31.33 -23.86
C PRO A 803 -17.93 31.91 -24.97
N PRO A 804 -19.17 31.47 -25.14
CA PRO A 804 -20.14 32.17 -25.99
C PRO A 804 -20.50 33.56 -25.40
N ASN A 805 -20.80 34.52 -26.27
CA ASN A 805 -21.31 35.84 -25.89
C ASN A 805 -22.81 35.82 -25.57
N ASN A 806 -23.38 36.96 -25.15
CA ASN A 806 -24.80 37.11 -24.79
C ASN A 806 -25.79 36.75 -25.92
N ASN A 807 -25.34 36.59 -27.16
CA ASN A 807 -26.14 36.18 -28.31
C ASN A 807 -25.90 34.69 -28.68
N SER A 808 -25.37 33.88 -27.76
CA SER A 808 -25.05 32.46 -27.97
C SER A 808 -24.10 32.24 -29.16
N LYS A 809 -23.17 33.17 -29.40
CA LYS A 809 -22.14 33.07 -30.45
C LYS A 809 -20.75 33.19 -29.85
N ILE A 810 -19.80 32.39 -30.31
CA ILE A 810 -18.40 32.63 -29.97
C ILE A 810 -17.93 33.87 -30.75
N PRO A 811 -17.39 34.92 -30.09
CA PRO A 811 -17.12 36.22 -30.70
C PRO A 811 -15.83 36.22 -31.53
N VAL A 812 -15.65 35.22 -32.39
CA VAL A 812 -14.51 35.11 -33.31
C VAL A 812 -15.05 35.00 -34.73
N SER A 813 -14.46 35.77 -35.64
CA SER A 813 -14.76 35.72 -37.07
C SER A 813 -13.45 35.66 -37.85
N ILE A 814 -13.32 34.63 -38.68
CA ILE A 814 -12.17 34.38 -39.55
C ILE A 814 -12.72 34.08 -40.93
N THR A 815 -12.62 35.04 -41.84
CA THR A 815 -13.13 34.95 -43.21
C THR A 815 -12.06 35.43 -44.19
N ASN A 816 -12.15 35.05 -45.46
CA ASN A 816 -11.20 35.43 -46.50
C ASN A 816 -9.73 35.48 -46.03
N THR A 817 -9.22 34.41 -45.44
CA THR A 817 -7.87 34.35 -44.84
C THR A 817 -7.04 33.22 -45.45
N ILE A 818 -5.78 33.50 -45.81
CA ILE A 818 -4.87 32.51 -46.38
C ILE A 818 -3.80 32.14 -45.35
N PHE A 819 -3.71 30.86 -44.99
CA PHE A 819 -2.65 30.27 -44.18
C PHE A 819 -1.69 29.54 -45.12
N THR A 820 -0.44 29.96 -45.22
CA THR A 820 0.52 29.37 -46.17
C THR A 820 1.94 29.29 -45.61
N CYS A 821 2.79 28.51 -46.26
CA CYS A 821 4.26 28.48 -46.06
C CYS A 821 4.95 28.72 -47.40
N ARG A 822 4.48 29.66 -48.20
CA ARG A 822 5.06 29.91 -49.53
C ARG A 822 6.06 31.05 -49.48
N GLU A 823 6.92 31.06 -50.48
CA GLU A 823 7.73 32.23 -50.74
C GLU A 823 6.85 33.32 -51.35
N ILE A 824 6.70 34.43 -50.64
CA ILE A 824 5.92 35.58 -51.08
C ILE A 824 6.89 36.65 -51.57
N PRO A 825 6.98 36.89 -52.89
CA PRO A 825 7.77 38.00 -53.40
C PRO A 825 7.10 39.33 -52.98
N TYR A 826 7.84 40.17 -52.27
CA TYR A 826 7.47 41.54 -51.99
C TYR A 826 8.65 42.48 -52.30
N SER A 827 8.33 43.70 -52.74
CA SER A 827 9.35 44.71 -52.99
C SER A 827 9.64 45.48 -51.70
N SER A 828 10.92 45.62 -51.39
CA SER A 828 11.46 46.47 -50.34
C SER A 828 11.09 47.93 -50.54
N ALA A 829 11.14 48.41 -51.79
CA ALA A 829 11.10 49.82 -52.19
C ALA A 829 9.70 50.48 -52.22
N ILE A 830 8.62 49.71 -52.12
CA ILE A 830 7.23 50.22 -52.17
C ILE A 830 6.38 49.46 -51.11
N LEU A 831 5.33 50.08 -50.56
CA LEU A 831 4.28 49.42 -49.76
C LEU A 831 3.44 48.47 -50.65
N SER A 832 4.10 47.47 -51.23
CA SER A 832 3.51 46.52 -52.18
C SER A 832 3.85 45.10 -51.75
N TRP A 833 2.87 44.41 -51.20
CA TRP A 833 2.82 42.97 -51.03
C TRP A 833 1.48 42.50 -51.60
N PRO A 834 1.30 41.19 -51.84
CA PRO A 834 0.18 40.73 -52.64
C PRO A 834 -1.20 41.06 -52.06
N ASN A 835 -2.10 41.43 -52.96
CA ASN A 835 -3.53 41.43 -52.69
C ASN A 835 -4.02 39.99 -52.52
N ILE A 836 -4.89 39.74 -51.54
CA ILE A 836 -5.46 38.41 -51.30
C ILE A 836 -6.15 37.81 -52.53
N ASN A 837 -6.79 38.64 -53.35
CA ASN A 837 -7.45 38.24 -54.60
C ASN A 837 -6.45 37.96 -55.73
N SER A 838 -5.28 38.59 -55.71
CA SER A 838 -4.17 38.28 -56.64
C SER A 838 -3.40 37.01 -56.24
N PHE A 839 -3.51 36.63 -54.97
CA PHE A 839 -2.96 35.38 -54.42
C PHE A 839 -3.78 34.17 -54.85
N LYS A 840 -5.10 34.34 -54.96
CA LYS A 840 -6.06 33.36 -55.47
C LYS A 840 -6.02 33.32 -57.00
N THR A 841 -6.07 32.13 -57.61
CA THR A 841 -6.18 32.02 -59.08
C THR A 841 -7.58 32.40 -59.56
N THR A 842 -7.72 33.42 -60.41
CA THR A 842 -9.00 33.83 -61.04
C THR A 842 -9.28 33.14 -62.39
N ILE A 843 -8.67 31.99 -62.70
CA ILE A 843 -8.80 31.38 -64.04
C ILE A 843 -10.14 30.61 -64.16
N HIS A 844 -11.18 31.36 -64.51
CA HIS A 844 -12.31 30.89 -65.32
C HIS A 844 -12.00 31.25 -66.78
N THR A 845 -11.16 30.48 -67.48
CA THR A 845 -10.94 30.70 -68.92
C THR A 845 -11.75 29.72 -69.76
N GLN A 846 -12.87 30.26 -70.26
CA GLN A 846 -13.46 30.08 -71.59
C GLN A 846 -14.14 28.75 -71.95
N GLY A 847 -15.43 28.85 -72.23
CA GLY A 847 -16.21 27.92 -73.03
C GLY A 847 -17.60 27.73 -72.44
N LEU A 848 -18.62 28.35 -73.05
CA LEU A 848 -20.03 28.03 -72.82
C LEU A 848 -20.23 26.50 -72.88
N LEU A 849 -20.32 25.85 -71.72
CA LEU A 849 -20.79 24.47 -71.64
C LEU A 849 -22.11 24.47 -70.86
N PRO A 850 -23.08 23.62 -71.27
CA PRO A 850 -24.44 23.68 -70.78
C PRO A 850 -24.50 23.37 -69.28
N LEU A 851 -25.44 24.02 -68.58
CA LEU A 851 -25.87 23.67 -67.23
C LEU A 851 -26.06 22.15 -67.12
N GLY A 852 -25.13 21.45 -66.47
CA GLY A 852 -25.15 20.00 -66.33
C GLY A 852 -23.79 19.30 -66.25
N THR A 853 -22.67 19.98 -66.55
CA THR A 853 -21.33 19.41 -66.36
C THR A 853 -20.61 20.05 -65.16
N PRO A 854 -20.11 19.27 -64.18
CA PRO A 854 -19.41 19.80 -63.02
C PRO A 854 -18.11 20.51 -63.44
N ASN A 855 -17.98 21.78 -63.06
CA ASN A 855 -16.75 22.54 -63.25
C ASN A 855 -15.64 21.87 -62.42
N THR A 856 -14.63 21.30 -63.09
CA THR A 856 -13.40 20.82 -62.45
C THR A 856 -12.59 22.03 -61.98
N TYR A 857 -12.71 22.42 -60.72
CA TYR A 857 -11.77 23.36 -60.12
C TYR A 857 -10.39 22.70 -60.02
N HIS A 858 -9.41 23.17 -60.79
CA HIS A 858 -8.04 22.66 -60.74
C HIS A 858 -7.28 23.32 -59.58
N SER A 859 -6.93 22.51 -58.57
CA SER A 859 -5.89 22.85 -57.58
C SER A 859 -4.52 22.98 -58.30
N PRO A 860 -3.63 23.91 -57.89
CA PRO A 860 -3.70 24.74 -56.68
C PRO A 860 -4.52 26.03 -56.84
N TYR A 861 -5.23 26.41 -55.77
CA TYR A 861 -6.00 27.67 -55.67
C TYR A 861 -5.10 28.90 -55.41
N ILE A 862 -3.84 28.67 -55.01
CA ILE A 862 -2.79 29.69 -55.04
C ILE A 862 -1.97 29.50 -56.32
N ASN A 863 -1.73 30.60 -57.04
CA ASN A 863 -0.99 30.57 -58.30
C ASN A 863 0.48 30.13 -58.07
N SER A 864 0.77 28.85 -58.31
CA SER A 864 2.09 28.28 -58.07
C SER A 864 3.19 28.82 -58.99
N SER A 865 2.83 29.50 -60.08
CA SER A 865 3.79 30.15 -60.97
C SER A 865 4.32 31.46 -60.39
N PHE A 866 3.53 32.15 -59.56
CA PHE A 866 3.96 33.36 -58.84
C PHE A 866 4.42 33.06 -57.41
N TYR A 867 3.91 32.00 -56.79
CA TYR A 867 4.19 31.62 -55.40
C TYR A 867 4.60 30.14 -55.31
N PRO A 868 5.90 29.80 -55.50
CA PRO A 868 6.39 28.43 -55.50
C PRO A 868 6.49 27.81 -54.10
N ASP A 869 6.43 26.47 -54.01
CA ASP A 869 6.36 25.71 -52.74
C ASP A 869 7.69 25.12 -52.23
N ASN A 870 8.75 25.12 -53.06
CA ASN A 870 9.86 24.16 -52.95
C ASN A 870 11.27 24.79 -52.77
N THR A 871 11.38 25.96 -52.15
CA THR A 871 12.68 26.55 -51.79
C THR A 871 12.90 26.43 -50.28
N GLN A 872 14.15 26.33 -49.80
CA GLN A 872 14.40 26.37 -48.34
C GLN A 872 13.85 27.65 -47.66
N LEU A 873 13.57 28.70 -48.43
CA LEU A 873 12.97 29.96 -48.01
C LEU A 873 11.47 29.87 -47.70
N SER A 874 10.83 28.76 -48.07
CA SER A 874 9.43 28.45 -47.78
C SER A 874 9.24 27.71 -46.44
N PHE A 875 10.33 27.36 -45.75
CA PHE A 875 10.29 26.81 -44.39
C PHE A 875 10.26 27.91 -43.33
N LEU A 876 9.92 27.52 -42.09
CA LEU A 876 9.98 28.40 -40.93
C LEU A 876 11.42 28.90 -40.73
N LYS A 877 11.54 30.16 -40.30
CA LYS A 877 12.80 30.78 -39.88
C LYS A 877 13.22 30.30 -38.48
N ASP A 878 13.22 28.99 -38.26
CA ASP A 878 13.72 28.39 -37.02
C ASP A 878 15.20 28.01 -37.16
N SER A 879 15.83 27.58 -36.06
CA SER A 879 17.26 27.25 -36.04
C SER A 879 17.66 26.08 -36.96
N ALA A 880 16.69 25.30 -37.45
CA ALA A 880 16.91 24.18 -38.37
C ALA A 880 16.58 24.53 -39.82
N GLY A 881 15.75 25.55 -40.07
CA GLY A 881 15.36 26.02 -41.41
C GLY A 881 14.65 24.96 -42.27
N SER A 882 14.12 23.90 -41.64
CA SER A 882 13.61 22.71 -42.33
C SER A 882 12.15 22.40 -42.02
N ASN A 883 11.55 23.08 -41.04
CA ASN A 883 10.20 22.80 -40.58
C ASN A 883 9.16 23.63 -41.33
N LYS A 884 8.00 23.03 -41.63
CA LYS A 884 6.82 23.74 -42.14
C LYS A 884 5.97 24.25 -40.99
N SER A 885 5.02 25.14 -41.27
CA SER A 885 4.00 25.52 -40.29
C SER A 885 3.23 24.32 -39.77
N TYR A 886 3.11 24.25 -38.46
CA TYR A 886 2.46 23.16 -37.74
C TYR A 886 0.95 23.19 -37.94
N ALA A 887 0.30 24.33 -37.65
CA ALA A 887 -1.15 24.44 -37.78
C ALA A 887 -1.60 25.81 -38.30
N GLY A 888 -2.61 25.83 -39.16
CA GLY A 888 -3.27 27.08 -39.55
C GLY A 888 -4.05 27.68 -38.38
N ILE A 889 -4.98 26.91 -37.82
CA ILE A 889 -5.77 27.30 -36.63
C ILE A 889 -5.73 26.17 -35.60
N ILE A 890 -5.51 26.52 -34.33
CA ILE A 890 -5.72 25.63 -33.18
C ILE A 890 -6.79 26.24 -32.27
N VAL A 891 -7.81 25.45 -31.94
CA VAL A 891 -8.85 25.80 -30.98
C VAL A 891 -8.92 24.77 -29.86
N LYS A 892 -8.90 25.22 -28.60
CA LYS A 892 -8.97 24.37 -27.42
C LYS A 892 -10.09 24.83 -26.47
N TYR A 893 -10.77 23.88 -25.84
CA TYR A 893 -11.78 24.15 -24.80
C TYR A 893 -12.80 25.24 -25.21
N THR A 894 -13.27 25.21 -26.45
CA THR A 894 -14.11 26.26 -27.04
C THR A 894 -15.34 25.65 -27.71
N GLY A 895 -16.51 26.24 -27.51
CA GLY A 895 -17.79 25.65 -27.95
C GLY A 895 -18.40 24.76 -26.87
N SER A 896 -19.44 25.27 -26.21
CA SER A 896 -20.04 24.70 -25.00
C SER A 896 -21.49 24.24 -25.21
N LYS A 897 -21.98 23.44 -24.25
CA LYS A 897 -23.39 23.08 -24.06
C LYS A 897 -24.10 24.23 -23.33
N GLU A 898 -24.96 24.99 -24.02
CA GLU A 898 -25.92 25.89 -23.38
C GLU A 898 -27.17 25.06 -23.02
N ASN A 899 -27.13 24.37 -21.88
CA ASN A 899 -28.23 23.54 -21.35
C ASN A 899 -28.62 22.33 -22.24
N ASP A 900 -29.55 21.50 -21.76
CA ASP A 900 -29.70 20.08 -22.14
C ASP A 900 -29.96 19.72 -23.61
N ASN A 901 -30.03 20.66 -24.56
CA ASN A 901 -30.17 20.34 -26.00
C ASN A 901 -29.52 21.33 -27.00
N ASN A 902 -28.85 22.42 -26.59
CA ASN A 902 -28.26 23.40 -27.53
C ASN A 902 -26.73 23.47 -27.40
N PHE A 903 -26.02 23.02 -28.44
CA PHE A 903 -24.56 23.18 -28.54
C PHE A 903 -24.20 24.41 -29.36
N ILE A 904 -23.25 25.22 -28.89
CA ILE A 904 -22.69 26.34 -29.66
C ILE A 904 -21.34 25.91 -30.24
N SER A 905 -21.26 25.83 -31.56
CA SER A 905 -20.01 25.53 -32.26
C SER A 905 -19.19 26.80 -32.53
N PHE A 906 -17.87 26.69 -32.41
CA PHE A 906 -16.90 27.67 -32.91
C PHE A 906 -16.92 27.67 -34.43
N LYS A 907 -17.31 28.79 -35.05
CA LYS A 907 -17.45 28.89 -36.51
C LYS A 907 -16.17 29.40 -37.15
N ILE A 908 -15.65 28.67 -38.14
CA ILE A 908 -14.51 29.06 -38.97
C ILE A 908 -15.03 29.25 -40.39
N GLY A 909 -14.94 30.47 -40.92
CA GLY A 909 -15.56 30.87 -42.18
C GLY A 909 -17.09 30.94 -42.12
N ASP A 910 -17.69 31.47 -43.19
CA ASP A 910 -19.14 31.69 -43.26
C ASP A 910 -19.89 30.47 -43.81
N ALA A 911 -21.09 30.23 -43.29
CA ALA A 911 -22.06 29.29 -43.86
C ALA A 911 -22.72 29.93 -45.09
N ILE A 912 -22.66 29.27 -46.26
CA ILE A 912 -23.08 29.88 -47.52
C ILE A 912 -24.58 29.64 -47.76
N SER A 913 -25.36 30.71 -47.92
CA SER A 913 -26.73 30.67 -48.46
C SER A 913 -26.72 31.07 -49.95
N GLY A 914 -26.58 30.10 -50.85
CA GLY A 914 -26.83 30.28 -52.30
C GLY A 914 -25.61 30.18 -53.22
N TYR A 915 -25.77 29.43 -54.31
CA TYR A 915 -24.74 29.19 -55.35
C TYR A 915 -24.62 30.34 -56.39
N GLY A 916 -24.08 31.51 -56.03
CA GLY A 916 -23.70 32.60 -56.97
C GLY A 916 -22.20 32.94 -56.97
N SER A 917 -21.69 33.67 -57.97
CA SER A 917 -20.27 33.96 -58.30
C SER A 917 -19.32 34.47 -57.20
N GLY A 918 -19.77 34.67 -55.96
CA GLY A 918 -18.98 35.11 -54.80
C GLY A 918 -18.34 33.98 -53.97
N PHE A 919 -18.39 32.71 -54.39
CA PHE A 919 -17.86 31.56 -53.61
C PHE A 919 -16.39 31.73 -53.19
N ILE A 920 -15.55 32.22 -54.11
CA ILE A 920 -14.09 32.26 -53.96
C ILE A 920 -13.64 33.50 -53.16
N GLU A 921 -14.45 34.56 -53.14
CA GLU A 921 -14.06 35.84 -52.57
C GLU A 921 -13.94 35.79 -51.04
N ASN A 922 -14.78 35.01 -50.35
CA ASN A 922 -14.77 34.91 -48.88
C ASN A 922 -14.10 33.63 -48.32
N THR A 923 -13.47 32.82 -49.18
CA THR A 923 -12.90 31.52 -48.81
C THR A 923 -11.62 31.66 -47.99
N ASN A 924 -11.53 30.89 -46.90
CA ASN A 924 -10.29 30.65 -46.17
C ASN A 924 -9.46 29.55 -46.86
N ILE A 925 -8.17 29.76 -47.07
CA ILE A 925 -7.29 28.80 -47.74
C ILE A 925 -6.19 28.34 -46.78
N PHE A 926 -6.07 27.04 -46.56
CA PHE A 926 -5.01 26.40 -45.79
C PHE A 926 -4.07 25.68 -46.75
N ASP A 927 -2.85 26.19 -46.87
CA ASP A 927 -1.87 25.76 -47.85
C ASP A 927 -0.55 25.36 -47.18
N ASN A 928 -0.02 24.20 -47.57
CA ASN A 928 1.32 23.74 -47.16
C ASN A 928 1.53 23.65 -45.63
N GLN A 929 0.46 23.46 -44.86
CA GLN A 929 0.49 23.25 -43.40
C GLN A 929 0.63 21.75 -43.06
N ILE A 930 1.15 21.43 -41.87
CA ILE A 930 1.08 20.06 -41.32
C ILE A 930 -0.38 19.73 -40.94
N ILE A 931 -1.06 20.66 -40.26
CA ILE A 931 -2.49 20.60 -39.92
C ILE A 931 -3.18 21.88 -40.39
N GLY A 932 -4.33 21.79 -41.06
CA GLY A 932 -5.13 22.97 -41.40
C GLY A 932 -5.80 23.57 -40.16
N ILE A 933 -6.69 22.79 -39.54
CA ILE A 933 -7.42 23.15 -38.32
C ILE A 933 -7.27 22.02 -37.29
N GLU A 934 -6.82 22.33 -36.07
CA GLU A 934 -6.78 21.40 -34.94
C GLU A 934 -7.77 21.84 -33.85
N ALA A 935 -8.76 21.00 -33.56
CA ALA A 935 -9.79 21.23 -32.54
C ALA A 935 -9.65 20.23 -31.39
N ILE A 936 -9.50 20.72 -30.16
CA ILE A 936 -9.26 19.89 -28.98
C ILE A 936 -10.30 20.25 -27.92
N ASN A 937 -11.08 19.26 -27.46
CA ASN A 937 -12.19 19.49 -26.52
C ASN A 937 -13.09 20.66 -26.96
N SER A 938 -13.36 20.79 -28.27
CA SER A 938 -13.97 22.00 -28.84
C SER A 938 -14.96 21.67 -29.93
N ASN A 939 -16.20 22.11 -29.81
CA ASN A 939 -17.18 21.97 -30.87
C ASN A 939 -16.90 23.00 -31.99
N VAL A 940 -16.64 22.56 -33.22
CA VAL A 940 -16.27 23.42 -34.35
C VAL A 940 -17.18 23.22 -35.55
N MET A 941 -17.49 24.30 -36.25
CA MET A 941 -18.20 24.32 -37.53
C MET A 941 -17.29 25.02 -38.54
N VAL A 942 -16.99 24.34 -39.66
CA VAL A 942 -16.07 24.85 -40.68
C VAL A 942 -16.85 25.08 -41.97
N GLY A 943 -16.95 26.35 -42.39
CA GLY A 943 -17.61 26.79 -43.62
C GLY A 943 -16.63 27.50 -44.55
N ASN A 944 -16.83 27.39 -45.87
CA ASN A 944 -16.05 28.07 -46.90
C ASN A 944 -14.51 28.03 -46.70
N CYS A 945 -13.96 26.84 -46.41
CA CYS A 945 -12.54 26.62 -46.22
C CYS A 945 -11.99 25.64 -47.27
N VAL A 946 -10.79 25.88 -47.79
CA VAL A 946 -10.08 25.04 -48.75
C VAL A 946 -8.76 24.58 -48.14
N PHE A 947 -8.46 23.29 -48.22
CA PHE A 947 -7.19 22.71 -47.76
C PHE A 947 -6.41 22.21 -48.98
N GLN A 948 -5.24 22.78 -49.25
CA GLN A 948 -4.40 22.41 -50.39
C GLN A 948 -2.98 22.09 -49.95
N LYS A 949 -2.38 21.10 -50.61
CA LYS A 949 -1.02 20.61 -50.32
C LYS A 949 -0.73 20.40 -48.82
N PRO A 950 -1.64 19.77 -48.03
CA PRO A 950 -1.27 19.37 -46.68
C PRO A 950 -0.08 18.41 -46.83
N ALA A 951 1.06 18.75 -46.25
CA ALA A 951 2.42 18.31 -46.62
C ALA A 951 2.53 16.98 -47.41
N LEU A 952 3.27 17.02 -48.54
CA LEU A 952 3.72 15.85 -49.34
C LEU A 952 3.97 14.63 -48.43
N HIS A 953 2.99 13.73 -48.37
CA HIS A 953 2.96 12.46 -47.61
C HIS A 953 2.64 12.48 -46.09
N ASN A 954 1.67 13.25 -45.57
CA ASN A 954 0.78 12.88 -44.41
C ASN A 954 0.00 14.04 -43.73
N GLY A 955 -0.04 15.25 -44.30
CA GLY A 955 -0.73 16.38 -43.64
C GLY A 955 -2.25 16.17 -43.45
N ILE A 956 -2.82 16.79 -42.41
CA ILE A 956 -4.21 16.65 -41.98
C ILE A 956 -4.96 17.95 -42.27
N GLY A 957 -6.12 17.89 -42.92
CA GLY A 957 -6.94 19.09 -43.18
C GLY A 957 -7.56 19.59 -41.89
N ILE A 958 -8.32 18.71 -41.23
CA ILE A 958 -8.99 18.99 -39.95
C ILE A 958 -8.68 17.84 -38.99
N LYS A 959 -8.17 18.16 -37.80
CA LYS A 959 -7.88 17.21 -36.73
C LYS A 959 -8.77 17.52 -35.53
N VAL A 960 -9.53 16.54 -35.06
CA VAL A 960 -10.47 16.70 -33.94
C VAL A 960 -10.11 15.71 -32.84
N ILE A 961 -9.92 16.19 -31.61
CA ILE A 961 -9.52 15.40 -30.44
C ILE A 961 -10.55 15.61 -29.32
N ASN A 962 -11.09 14.52 -28.76
CA ASN A 962 -12.01 14.53 -27.60
C ASN A 962 -13.19 15.52 -27.72
N THR A 963 -13.81 15.58 -28.90
CA THR A 963 -14.92 16.49 -29.19
C THR A 963 -16.19 15.68 -29.52
N PRO A 964 -17.38 16.04 -28.99
CA PRO A 964 -18.63 15.32 -29.27
C PRO A 964 -18.96 15.34 -30.77
N PRO A 965 -19.37 14.20 -31.37
CA PRO A 965 -19.72 14.14 -32.79
C PRO A 965 -21.15 14.65 -32.99
N LEU A 966 -21.34 15.92 -33.37
CA LEU A 966 -22.64 16.43 -33.81
C LEU A 966 -22.51 17.30 -35.07
N LEU A 967 -23.13 16.80 -36.15
CA LEU A 967 -23.55 17.49 -37.38
C LEU A 967 -22.57 18.53 -37.93
N SER A 968 -21.44 18.05 -38.44
CA SER A 968 -20.70 18.73 -39.49
C SER A 968 -21.52 18.69 -40.80
N GLU A 969 -22.19 19.78 -41.16
CA GLU A 969 -22.45 20.06 -42.58
C GLU A 969 -21.09 20.31 -43.26
N PHE A 970 -20.41 19.23 -43.63
CA PHE A 970 -19.23 19.30 -44.49
C PHE A 970 -19.72 19.62 -45.91
N MET A 971 -19.87 20.90 -46.25
CA MET A 971 -20.10 21.27 -47.64
C MET A 971 -18.78 21.16 -48.43
N VAL A 972 -18.39 19.92 -48.77
CA VAL A 972 -17.53 19.66 -49.91
C VAL A 972 -18.46 19.21 -51.03
N LEU A 973 -18.69 20.05 -52.03
CA LEU A 973 -19.40 19.63 -53.24
C LEU A 973 -18.60 18.49 -53.92
N PRO A 974 -19.26 17.35 -54.20
CA PRO A 974 -19.78 17.19 -55.55
C PRO A 974 -21.23 16.65 -55.58
N ASP A 975 -22.04 17.30 -56.43
CA ASP A 975 -23.29 16.86 -57.08
C ASP A 975 -24.33 15.99 -56.30
N PRO A 976 -25.53 16.52 -56.01
CA PRO A 976 -26.63 15.74 -55.41
C PRO A 976 -27.20 14.60 -56.27
N ASN A 977 -26.84 14.48 -57.55
CA ASN A 977 -27.55 13.60 -58.49
C ASN A 977 -26.79 12.36 -59.00
N ASN A 978 -25.60 12.01 -58.49
CA ASN A 978 -24.92 10.79 -58.96
C ASN A 978 -23.96 10.14 -57.92
N PRO A 979 -24.31 8.98 -57.33
CA PRO A 979 -23.39 8.22 -56.48
C PRO A 979 -22.51 7.30 -57.34
N ILE A 980 -21.22 7.62 -57.53
CA ILE A 980 -20.25 6.73 -58.18
C ILE A 980 -19.23 6.23 -57.14
N PRO A 981 -18.84 4.93 -57.13
CA PRO A 981 -17.88 4.38 -56.17
C PRO A 981 -16.44 4.86 -56.44
N PRO A 982 -15.53 4.77 -55.45
CA PRO A 982 -14.19 5.33 -55.53
C PRO A 982 -13.34 4.60 -56.58
N ASN A 983 -13.01 5.30 -57.67
CA ASN A 983 -11.95 4.90 -58.60
C ASN A 983 -10.59 5.38 -58.05
N PRO A 984 -9.57 4.53 -57.88
CA PRO A 984 -8.26 4.93 -57.33
C PRO A 984 -7.43 5.88 -58.20
N ASN A 985 -7.86 6.20 -59.43
CA ASN A 985 -6.99 6.81 -60.44
C ASN A 985 -7.49 8.16 -61.01
N THR A 986 -8.28 8.95 -60.29
CA THR A 986 -8.69 10.28 -60.75
C THR A 986 -8.38 11.39 -59.74
N ASN A 987 -7.45 12.28 -60.13
CA ASN A 987 -7.09 13.53 -59.44
C ASN A 987 -8.30 14.47 -59.31
N TYR A 988 -8.88 14.57 -58.12
CA TYR A 988 -9.92 15.54 -57.72
C TYR A 988 -9.54 16.20 -56.38
N PRO A 989 -10.02 17.43 -56.07
CA PRO A 989 -9.41 18.32 -55.09
C PRO A 989 -9.45 17.70 -53.69
N PHE A 990 -8.26 17.56 -53.10
CA PHE A 990 -8.03 16.97 -51.79
C PHE A 990 -8.96 17.61 -50.74
N ILE A 991 -9.96 16.86 -50.29
CA ILE A 991 -10.43 16.96 -48.91
C ILE A 991 -9.19 16.61 -48.08
N GLY A 992 -8.60 17.58 -47.38
CA GLY A 992 -7.53 17.27 -46.44
C GLY A 992 -8.03 16.19 -45.48
N LYS A 993 -7.22 15.14 -45.25
CA LYS A 993 -7.57 14.02 -44.36
C LYS A 993 -8.21 14.57 -43.09
N THR A 994 -9.43 14.15 -42.75
CA THR A 994 -10.05 14.46 -41.46
C THR A 994 -9.64 13.35 -40.50
N GLU A 995 -8.95 13.69 -39.42
CA GLU A 995 -8.57 12.74 -38.38
C GLU A 995 -9.40 13.02 -37.12
N ILE A 996 -10.20 12.04 -36.71
CA ILE A 996 -11.01 12.11 -35.49
C ILE A 996 -10.38 11.14 -34.48
N ILE A 997 -9.82 11.68 -33.41
CA ILE A 997 -9.28 10.92 -32.29
C ILE A 997 -10.29 11.05 -31.16
N THR A 998 -11.26 10.12 -31.13
CA THR A 998 -12.15 9.93 -29.98
C THR A 998 -11.48 9.00 -28.97
N GLN A 999 -11.21 9.46 -27.75
CA GLN A 999 -11.23 8.54 -26.61
C GLN A 999 -12.71 8.26 -26.25
N PRO A 1000 -13.03 7.04 -25.76
CA PRO A 1000 -14.41 6.59 -25.55
C PRO A 1000 -15.26 7.52 -24.69
#